data_AF-A0A918A4M8-F1
#
_entry.id   AF-A0A918A4M8-F1
#
_cell.length_a   1.000
_cell.length_b   1.000
_cell.length_c   1.000
_cell.angle_alpha   90.00
_cell.angle_beta   90.00
_cell.angle_gamma   90.00
#
_symmetry.space_group_name_H-M   'P 1'
#
loop_
_entity.id
_entity.type
_entity.pdbx_description
1 polymer ?
#
loop_
_entity_poly.entity_id
_entity_poly.type
_entity_poly.pdbx_seq_one_letter_code
_entity_poly.pdbx_strand_id
1 'polypeptide(L)'
;MGDARAKAAKTGKRVPLPSSYTETMKVWANTDGKTLHAELSTEPVQLDVPGKDGKRSWQPVDTSIVAKDDGTLAAKLVKTPLTFGGEGATTLVTAEDKDGTVAIGWEGKLPKPTVAGNKITYPDAVAKGADLVLTALPDGFAQEVVLRTRPEGAVKVSLPLTLPKGRTYGKATDGRPQLMSAQGAVKSAPLAAQALDAKAAEGPEQGKIGKVDTSVTTDASGKSSLVLTPDAAFLADPSVTYPVVVPMSGEWIGAGDSSDTFVSSVQYPNSATLSTWLRAGRSADGELWRTYLRYVINGTDLDYATIHDADLRLWNYHASGCGTTVGAGIVARRLTTSYHYSTLTWANQPSSTGTNAVVAPGGYSDTLAGCSGSGELYHSIQHIVQDWANGTPDHGLMIRAATEGAAGANWRQYRSDQYTGSDGRGPVLFIDYEPAPKVRVAFSSDQDFTTWPTYDEAVAMAEPEADVTDQSAVSMNDSALLEASRRAAYEVGTDRLQPAEGTPWSDPDPDVQDTTVPTVVSVSPLANAQQVPVDTTVRVTFDQEVWDAAFTLKDDTGAPVDGTAVMDATNTILTFTPKAALRNGTTYTADVRDAGDVWDNVVDPLTWSFGVGAGTSPAARWTFDEGTGRTAADSSSHGHDATLTDTADWTAGRSGQAVTNVPSAQARAAASREAVQQAKEVEVPAETTETGITYALADGRSYRTEIASGPVRARQGDSWVPIDTSLVERNGMLQPKALSAQVHVAFSTGGTRPFAKMATADGRSYALRWPTSLPKPTVKGGAARRGR
;
A
#
# COMPACT_ATOMS: atom_id res chain seq x y z
N MET A 1 1.75 -13.13 -20.23
CA MET A 1 1.41 -13.40 -18.82
C MET A 1 1.14 -14.90 -18.56
N GLY A 2 0.21 -15.54 -19.29
CA GLY A 2 -0.11 -16.97 -19.11
C GLY A 2 1.10 -17.92 -19.16
N ASP A 3 1.99 -17.75 -20.15
CA ASP A 3 3.19 -18.58 -20.28
C ASP A 3 4.16 -18.48 -19.10
N ALA A 4 4.30 -17.28 -18.52
CA ALA A 4 5.17 -17.05 -17.37
C ALA A 4 4.62 -17.73 -16.12
N ARG A 5 3.29 -17.66 -15.89
CA ARG A 5 2.60 -18.35 -14.81
C ARG A 5 2.67 -19.87 -14.93
N ALA A 6 2.41 -20.40 -16.13
CA ALA A 6 2.53 -21.83 -16.40
C ALA A 6 3.96 -22.33 -16.17
N LYS A 7 4.97 -21.55 -16.59
CA LYS A 7 6.38 -21.87 -16.35
C LYS A 7 6.76 -21.78 -14.87
N ALA A 8 6.27 -20.79 -14.13
CA ALA A 8 6.52 -20.67 -12.70
C ALA A 8 5.95 -21.87 -11.92
N ALA A 9 4.69 -22.21 -12.18
CA ALA A 9 4.05 -23.41 -11.61
C ALA A 9 4.79 -24.70 -11.95
N LYS A 10 5.23 -24.87 -13.20
CA LYS A 10 5.96 -26.06 -13.64
C LYS A 10 7.35 -26.18 -13.02
N THR A 11 8.05 -25.07 -12.82
CA THR A 11 9.45 -25.05 -12.36
C THR A 11 9.61 -24.90 -10.85
N GLY A 12 8.56 -24.50 -10.14
CA GLY A 12 8.63 -24.16 -8.72
C GLY A 12 9.52 -22.95 -8.42
N LYS A 13 9.74 -22.08 -9.42
CA LYS A 13 10.54 -20.85 -9.27
C LYS A 13 9.78 -19.65 -9.82
N ARG A 14 9.91 -18.49 -9.16
CA ARG A 14 9.38 -17.23 -9.68
C ARG A 14 9.93 -16.95 -11.07
N VAL A 15 9.08 -16.53 -11.99
CA VAL A 15 9.46 -16.21 -13.38
C VAL A 15 9.28 -14.71 -13.61
N PRO A 16 10.32 -13.97 -13.99
CA PRO A 16 10.20 -12.56 -14.34
C PRO A 16 9.15 -12.30 -15.42
N LEU A 17 8.40 -11.21 -15.30
CA LEU A 17 7.38 -10.77 -16.26
C LEU A 17 7.68 -9.34 -16.76
N PRO A 18 8.67 -9.16 -17.66
CA PRO A 18 9.09 -7.83 -18.13
C PRO A 18 8.00 -7.02 -18.83
N SER A 19 6.95 -7.67 -19.34
CA SER A 19 5.79 -6.99 -19.95
C SER A 19 4.98 -6.16 -18.94
N SER A 20 5.16 -6.41 -17.64
CA SER A 20 4.46 -5.73 -16.54
C SER A 20 5.41 -4.84 -15.74
N TYR A 21 6.65 -4.64 -16.21
CA TYR A 21 7.60 -3.76 -15.54
C TYR A 21 7.26 -2.29 -15.79
N THR A 22 7.63 -1.46 -14.83
CA THR A 22 7.78 -0.01 -15.01
C THR A 22 9.19 0.39 -14.61
N GLU A 23 9.53 1.68 -14.70
CA GLU A 23 10.83 2.18 -14.23
C GLU A 23 11.05 1.90 -12.73
N THR A 24 9.98 1.89 -11.94
CA THR A 24 10.00 1.75 -10.47
C THR A 24 9.41 0.42 -9.98
N MET A 25 8.92 -0.44 -10.86
CA MET A 25 8.25 -1.71 -10.51
C MET A 25 8.81 -2.90 -11.29
N LYS A 26 9.20 -3.96 -10.56
CA LYS A 26 9.52 -5.29 -11.12
C LYS A 26 8.43 -6.29 -10.75
N VAL A 27 8.13 -7.21 -11.66
CA VAL A 27 7.01 -8.15 -11.52
C VAL A 27 7.41 -9.59 -11.83
N TRP A 28 6.97 -10.55 -11.03
CA TRP A 28 7.20 -11.98 -11.25
C TRP A 28 5.91 -12.76 -11.16
N ALA A 29 5.78 -13.81 -11.95
CA ALA A 29 4.78 -14.84 -11.72
C ALA A 29 5.20 -15.72 -10.54
N ASN A 30 4.31 -15.90 -9.56
CA ASN A 30 4.53 -16.77 -8.41
C ASN A 30 4.40 -18.25 -8.80
N THR A 31 4.91 -19.11 -7.93
CA THR A 31 4.99 -20.56 -8.13
C THR A 31 3.64 -21.28 -8.04
N ASP A 32 2.60 -20.60 -7.59
CA ASP A 32 1.22 -21.10 -7.58
C ASP A 32 0.55 -21.07 -8.96
N GLY A 33 1.17 -20.41 -9.95
CA GLY A 33 0.63 -20.22 -11.29
C GLY A 33 -0.57 -19.29 -11.39
N LYS A 34 -0.93 -18.60 -10.31
CA LYS A 34 -2.11 -17.72 -10.20
C LYS A 34 -1.72 -16.29 -9.86
N THR A 35 -0.96 -16.11 -8.79
CA THR A 35 -0.62 -14.77 -8.29
C THR A 35 0.63 -14.22 -8.97
N LEU A 36 0.78 -12.90 -8.90
CA LEU A 36 2.00 -12.19 -9.23
C LEU A 36 2.59 -11.57 -7.98
N HIS A 37 3.90 -11.36 -8.01
CA HIS A 37 4.66 -10.60 -7.03
C HIS A 37 5.20 -9.33 -7.67
N ALA A 38 4.97 -8.16 -7.08
CA ALA A 38 5.56 -6.90 -7.49
C ALA A 38 6.49 -6.35 -6.39
N GLU A 39 7.63 -5.81 -6.82
CA GLU A 39 8.54 -5.01 -5.98
C GLU A 39 8.55 -3.59 -6.52
N LEU A 40 8.08 -2.63 -5.71
CA LEU A 40 8.03 -1.21 -6.05
C LEU A 40 9.09 -0.44 -5.27
N SER A 41 9.79 0.47 -5.94
CA SER A 41 10.86 1.32 -5.41
C SER A 41 10.48 2.80 -5.46
N THR A 42 11.10 3.64 -4.64
CA THR A 42 10.86 5.10 -4.62
C THR A 42 11.72 5.89 -5.63
N GLU A 43 12.57 5.20 -6.38
CA GLU A 43 13.33 5.71 -7.53
C GLU A 43 13.36 4.71 -8.70
N PRO A 44 13.70 5.15 -9.93
CA PRO A 44 13.89 4.25 -11.05
C PRO A 44 14.98 3.20 -10.79
N VAL A 45 14.67 1.92 -10.96
CA VAL A 45 15.62 0.80 -10.81
C VAL A 45 15.99 0.14 -12.13
N GLN A 46 15.25 0.47 -13.19
CA GLN A 46 15.41 -0.06 -14.54
C GLN A 46 14.79 0.89 -15.56
N LEU A 47 15.27 0.83 -16.80
CA LEU A 47 14.79 1.64 -17.90
C LEU A 47 14.53 0.75 -19.10
N ASP A 48 13.46 1.07 -19.84
CA ASP A 48 13.17 0.42 -21.10
C ASP A 48 13.99 1.09 -22.21
N VAL A 49 14.94 0.36 -22.78
CA VAL A 49 15.90 0.90 -23.74
C VAL A 49 15.84 0.15 -25.08
N PRO A 50 16.00 0.84 -26.21
CA PRO A 50 16.11 0.19 -27.51
C PRO A 50 17.40 -0.64 -27.59
N GLY A 51 17.24 -1.93 -27.89
CA GLY A 51 18.34 -2.84 -28.20
C GLY A 51 18.93 -2.58 -29.58
N LYS A 52 20.09 -3.20 -29.86
CA LYS A 52 20.79 -3.08 -31.15
C LYS A 52 19.99 -3.59 -32.34
N ASP A 53 19.03 -4.47 -32.08
CA ASP A 53 18.08 -5.05 -33.05
C ASP A 53 16.80 -4.21 -33.20
N GLY A 54 16.73 -3.04 -32.56
CA GLY A 54 15.56 -2.17 -32.55
C GLY A 54 14.46 -2.61 -31.57
N LYS A 55 14.59 -3.78 -30.91
CA LYS A 55 13.63 -4.23 -29.91
C LYS A 55 13.92 -3.60 -28.57
N ARG A 56 12.89 -3.14 -27.88
CA ARG A 56 13.03 -2.54 -26.56
C ARG A 56 13.17 -3.62 -25.48
N SER A 57 14.01 -3.36 -24.49
CA SER A 57 14.30 -4.27 -23.39
C SER A 57 14.57 -3.50 -22.11
N TRP A 58 14.07 -4.03 -21.00
CA TRP A 58 14.36 -3.49 -19.67
C TRP A 58 15.81 -3.79 -19.26
N GLN A 59 16.55 -2.74 -18.94
CA GLN A 59 17.91 -2.82 -18.41
C GLN A 59 17.98 -2.13 -17.04
N PRO A 60 18.75 -2.68 -16.07
CA PRO A 60 18.91 -2.03 -14.78
C PRO A 60 19.60 -0.68 -14.93
N VAL A 61 19.21 0.29 -14.10
CA VAL A 61 19.91 1.58 -14.01
C VAL A 61 21.38 1.34 -13.65
N ASP A 62 22.28 2.08 -14.31
CA ASP A 62 23.72 2.08 -14.03
C ASP A 62 24.21 3.53 -13.89
N THR A 63 24.33 3.96 -12.63
CA THR A 63 24.79 5.31 -12.27
C THR A 63 26.30 5.47 -12.36
N SER A 64 27.07 4.43 -12.71
CA SER A 64 28.52 4.54 -12.79
C SER A 64 28.94 5.53 -13.88
N ILE A 65 29.89 6.41 -13.53
CA ILE A 65 30.35 7.49 -14.39
C ILE A 65 31.45 6.98 -15.33
N VAL A 66 31.35 7.38 -16.59
CA VAL A 66 32.36 7.15 -17.64
C VAL A 66 32.77 8.48 -18.28
N ALA A 67 34.02 8.54 -18.75
CA ALA A 67 34.48 9.63 -19.59
C ALA A 67 34.02 9.41 -21.04
N LYS A 68 33.61 10.49 -21.69
CA LYS A 68 33.29 10.55 -23.12
C LYS A 68 34.50 11.01 -23.93
N ASP A 69 34.47 10.77 -25.23
CA ASP A 69 35.55 11.13 -26.16
C ASP A 69 35.81 12.65 -26.23
N ASP A 70 34.80 13.47 -25.92
CA ASP A 70 34.89 14.93 -25.86
C ASP A 70 35.46 15.47 -24.53
N GLY A 71 35.86 14.58 -23.62
CA GLY A 71 36.41 14.92 -22.30
C GLY A 71 35.37 15.20 -21.22
N THR A 72 34.06 15.16 -21.53
CA THR A 72 32.99 15.25 -20.54
C THR A 72 32.78 13.92 -19.81
N LEU A 73 32.02 13.95 -18.72
CA LEU A 73 31.69 12.76 -17.92
C LEU A 73 30.17 12.53 -17.96
N ALA A 74 29.70 11.29 -17.92
CA ALA A 74 28.28 10.97 -17.80
C ALA A 74 28.05 9.63 -17.11
N ALA A 75 26.86 9.47 -16.51
CA ALA A 75 26.40 8.16 -16.06
C ALA A 75 26.08 7.25 -17.26
N LYS A 76 26.28 5.94 -17.11
CA LYS A 76 26.08 4.99 -18.21
C LYS A 76 24.61 4.82 -18.61
N LEU A 77 23.71 4.70 -17.64
CA LEU A 77 22.28 4.49 -17.90
C LEU A 77 21.43 5.02 -16.74
N VAL A 78 20.84 6.19 -16.92
CA VAL A 78 19.97 6.88 -15.97
C VAL A 78 18.76 7.47 -16.71
N LYS A 79 17.67 7.74 -15.99
CA LYS A 79 16.41 8.22 -16.58
C LYS A 79 16.59 9.60 -17.22
N THR A 80 17.15 10.54 -16.47
CA THR A 80 17.52 11.86 -16.98
C THR A 80 19.02 11.87 -17.29
N PRO A 81 19.42 11.79 -18.57
CA PRO A 81 20.83 11.78 -18.95
C PRO A 81 21.47 13.14 -18.68
N LEU A 82 22.50 13.15 -17.83
CA LEU A 82 23.27 14.33 -17.48
C LEU A 82 24.67 14.27 -18.10
N THR A 83 25.21 15.44 -18.46
CA THR A 83 26.61 15.59 -18.85
C THR A 83 27.32 16.47 -17.83
N PHE A 84 28.37 15.94 -17.21
CA PHE A 84 29.19 16.62 -16.21
C PHE A 84 30.48 17.15 -16.84
N GLY A 85 30.97 18.28 -16.32
CA GLY A 85 32.17 18.94 -16.82
C GLY A 85 33.46 18.15 -16.60
N GLY A 86 34.30 18.07 -17.62
CA GLY A 86 35.66 17.54 -17.51
C GLY A 86 36.66 18.55 -16.91
N GLU A 87 37.94 18.18 -16.94
CA GLU A 87 39.03 19.10 -16.59
C GLU A 87 38.99 20.36 -17.48
N GLY A 88 39.10 21.53 -16.87
CA GLY A 88 39.13 22.81 -17.57
C GLY A 88 37.76 23.36 -17.99
N ALA A 89 36.67 22.61 -17.78
CA ALA A 89 35.33 23.05 -18.11
C ALA A 89 34.85 24.19 -17.20
N THR A 90 33.96 25.03 -17.72
CA THR A 90 33.28 26.13 -16.99
C THR A 90 31.82 25.80 -16.68
N THR A 91 31.37 24.61 -17.07
CA THR A 91 30.05 24.07 -16.81
C THR A 91 30.20 22.82 -15.97
N LEU A 92 29.51 22.77 -14.83
CA LEU A 92 29.56 21.67 -13.88
C LEU A 92 28.68 20.51 -14.34
N VAL A 93 27.43 20.82 -14.69
CA VAL A 93 26.46 19.85 -15.18
C VAL A 93 25.50 20.51 -16.16
N THR A 94 25.12 19.75 -17.17
CA THR A 94 24.14 20.12 -18.19
C THR A 94 23.10 19.01 -18.33
N ALA A 95 21.84 19.40 -18.44
CA ALA A 95 20.71 18.55 -18.80
C ALA A 95 20.00 19.14 -20.02
N GLU A 96 19.51 18.27 -20.90
CA GLU A 96 18.58 18.66 -21.96
C GLU A 96 17.15 18.37 -21.49
N ASP A 97 16.26 19.34 -21.63
CA ASP A 97 14.83 19.19 -21.39
C ASP A 97 14.06 19.65 -22.64
N LYS A 98 12.76 19.29 -22.74
CA LYS A 98 11.85 19.71 -23.80
C LYS A 98 11.77 21.25 -23.96
N ASP A 99 12.04 21.98 -22.88
CA ASP A 99 11.98 23.45 -22.83
C ASP A 99 13.36 24.11 -23.05
N GLY A 100 14.41 23.32 -23.33
CA GLY A 100 15.77 23.78 -23.63
C GLY A 100 16.83 23.19 -22.69
N THR A 101 18.06 23.70 -22.81
CA THR A 101 19.20 23.28 -21.98
C THR A 101 19.16 23.94 -20.61
N VAL A 102 19.31 23.13 -19.57
CA VAL A 102 19.47 23.58 -18.17
C VAL A 102 20.90 23.27 -17.74
N ALA A 103 21.57 24.21 -17.05
CA ALA A 103 22.97 24.02 -16.67
C ALA A 103 23.33 24.73 -15.36
N ILE A 104 24.20 24.09 -14.57
CA ILE A 104 24.95 24.74 -13.51
C ILE A 104 26.36 24.98 -14.04
N GLY A 105 26.76 26.24 -14.03
CA GLY A 105 28.11 26.70 -14.32
C GLY A 105 29.05 26.57 -13.13
N TRP A 106 30.33 26.80 -13.40
CA TRP A 106 31.35 26.95 -12.39
C TRP A 106 32.12 28.26 -12.61
N GLU A 107 32.43 28.99 -11.54
CA GLU A 107 33.28 30.18 -11.66
C GLU A 107 34.72 29.75 -11.92
N GLY A 108 35.20 29.99 -13.15
CA GLY A 108 36.54 29.61 -13.58
C GLY A 108 36.59 28.21 -14.19
N LYS A 109 37.76 27.58 -14.15
CA LYS A 109 38.02 26.27 -14.76
C LYS A 109 37.99 25.18 -13.70
N LEU A 110 37.20 24.13 -13.94
CA LEU A 110 37.17 22.96 -13.07
C LEU A 110 38.54 22.26 -13.05
N PRO A 111 39.02 21.82 -11.87
CA PRO A 111 40.24 21.02 -11.77
C PRO A 111 40.00 19.62 -12.35
N LYS A 112 41.07 18.85 -12.50
CA LYS A 112 40.97 17.46 -12.95
C LYS A 112 40.12 16.63 -11.98
N PRO A 113 38.99 16.04 -12.41
CA PRO A 113 38.16 15.24 -11.53
C PRO A 113 38.74 13.86 -11.26
N THR A 114 38.42 13.30 -10.09
CA THR A 114 38.55 11.87 -9.80
C THR A 114 37.17 11.21 -9.81
N VAL A 115 37.04 10.07 -10.48
CA VAL A 115 35.77 9.33 -10.61
C VAL A 115 35.85 8.04 -9.81
N ALA A 116 34.86 7.79 -8.95
CA ALA A 116 34.71 6.56 -8.18
C ALA A 116 33.24 6.10 -8.21
N GLY A 117 32.94 5.05 -8.98
CA GLY A 117 31.57 4.58 -9.14
C GLY A 117 30.68 5.65 -9.77
N ASN A 118 29.65 6.08 -9.03
CA ASN A 118 28.74 7.16 -9.43
C ASN A 118 29.16 8.56 -8.92
N LYS A 119 30.32 8.67 -8.24
CA LYS A 119 30.79 9.91 -7.62
C LYS A 119 31.93 10.55 -8.43
N ILE A 120 31.82 11.86 -8.64
CA ILE A 120 32.85 12.72 -9.24
C ILE A 120 33.33 13.67 -8.15
N THR A 121 34.63 13.74 -7.92
CA THR A 121 35.24 14.69 -6.98
C THR A 121 36.17 15.62 -7.74
N TYR A 122 35.92 16.92 -7.62
CA TYR A 122 36.79 17.99 -8.10
C TYR A 122 37.59 18.51 -6.90
N PRO A 123 38.83 18.03 -6.72
CA PRO A 123 39.62 18.34 -5.54
C PRO A 123 40.00 19.82 -5.52
N ASP A 124 39.89 20.45 -4.35
CA ASP A 124 40.24 21.86 -4.13
C ASP A 124 39.53 22.87 -5.06
N ALA A 125 38.39 22.46 -5.64
CA ALA A 125 37.65 23.28 -6.60
C ALA A 125 37.07 24.56 -5.96
N VAL A 126 36.65 24.47 -4.70
CA VAL A 126 36.02 25.58 -3.96
C VAL A 126 37.09 26.46 -3.32
N ALA A 127 38.04 25.81 -2.64
CA ALA A 127 39.19 26.43 -2.00
C ALA A 127 40.20 25.32 -1.68
N LYS A 128 41.41 25.69 -1.24
CA LYS A 128 42.37 24.71 -0.72
C LYS A 128 41.77 23.96 0.48
N GLY A 129 41.74 22.63 0.40
CA GLY A 129 41.09 21.75 1.37
C GLY A 129 39.58 21.59 1.20
N ALA A 130 38.98 22.18 0.15
CA ALA A 130 37.53 22.21 -0.07
C ALA A 130 37.16 21.69 -1.46
N ASP A 131 36.55 20.51 -1.49
CA ASP A 131 36.18 19.80 -2.71
C ASP A 131 34.76 20.13 -3.14
N LEU A 132 34.55 20.04 -4.44
CA LEU A 132 33.21 19.92 -5.02
C LEU A 132 32.97 18.47 -5.41
N VAL A 133 31.88 17.88 -4.92
CA VAL A 133 31.54 16.48 -5.16
C VAL A 133 30.17 16.40 -5.82
N LEU A 134 30.09 15.63 -6.90
CA LEU A 134 28.83 15.29 -7.57
C LEU A 134 28.58 13.79 -7.45
N THR A 135 27.32 13.41 -7.25
CA THR A 135 26.90 12.00 -7.25
C THR A 135 25.78 11.82 -8.25
N ALA A 136 25.97 10.99 -9.28
CA ALA A 136 24.89 10.62 -10.19
C ALA A 136 23.86 9.73 -9.51
N LEU A 137 22.59 10.05 -9.71
CA LEU A 137 21.44 9.32 -9.19
C LEU A 137 20.69 8.66 -10.35
N PRO A 138 19.81 7.67 -10.09
CA PRO A 138 18.99 7.05 -11.14
C PRO A 138 18.17 8.03 -11.95
N ASP A 139 17.79 9.14 -11.32
CA ASP A 139 17.14 10.26 -11.96
C ASP A 139 17.72 11.57 -11.39
N GLY A 140 18.70 12.13 -12.08
CA GLY A 140 19.38 13.37 -11.70
C GLY A 140 20.73 13.20 -10.99
N PHE A 141 21.05 14.11 -10.09
CA PHE A 141 22.32 14.11 -9.34
C PHE A 141 22.21 14.87 -8.01
N ALA A 142 23.15 14.58 -7.11
CA ALA A 142 23.40 15.32 -5.88
C ALA A 142 24.69 16.13 -5.99
N GLN A 143 24.75 17.28 -5.33
CA GLN A 143 25.95 18.10 -5.20
C GLN A 143 26.30 18.29 -3.73
N GLU A 144 27.58 18.21 -3.39
CA GLU A 144 28.10 18.46 -2.06
C GLU A 144 29.35 19.33 -2.15
N VAL A 145 29.50 20.28 -1.22
CA VAL A 145 30.80 20.90 -0.95
C VAL A 145 31.39 20.25 0.29
N VAL A 146 32.56 19.64 0.17
CA VAL A 146 33.23 18.90 1.23
C VAL A 146 34.47 19.66 1.67
N LEU A 147 34.38 20.30 2.84
CA LEU A 147 35.51 20.94 3.50
C LEU A 147 36.27 19.83 4.25
N ARG A 148 37.39 19.36 3.73
CA ARG A 148 38.22 18.31 4.36
C ARG A 148 38.93 18.81 5.60
N THR A 149 39.29 20.09 5.60
CA THR A 149 39.99 20.76 6.69
C THR A 149 39.34 22.10 7.00
N ARG A 150 39.63 22.64 8.18
CA ARG A 150 39.20 23.98 8.57
C ARG A 150 39.69 25.02 7.56
N PRO A 151 38.82 25.84 6.96
CA PRO A 151 39.24 26.84 6.01
C PRO A 151 39.95 28.01 6.70
N GLU A 152 40.93 28.60 6.02
CA GLU A 152 41.69 29.76 6.52
C GLU A 152 40.92 31.09 6.43
N GLY A 153 39.77 31.10 5.74
CA GLY A 153 38.93 32.27 5.54
C GLY A 153 37.48 31.92 5.23
N ALA A 154 36.68 32.94 4.92
CA ALA A 154 35.27 32.76 4.58
C ALA A 154 35.12 31.92 3.31
N VAL A 155 34.22 30.93 3.36
CA VAL A 155 33.89 30.08 2.21
C VAL A 155 32.67 30.66 1.51
N LYS A 156 32.78 30.87 0.20
CA LYS A 156 31.68 31.31 -0.66
C LYS A 156 31.68 30.47 -1.94
N VAL A 157 30.53 29.87 -2.26
CA VAL A 157 30.35 29.05 -3.45
C VAL A 157 29.37 29.77 -4.36
N SER A 158 29.77 30.05 -5.60
CA SER A 158 28.93 30.73 -6.59
C SER A 158 28.73 29.82 -7.78
N LEU A 159 27.46 29.56 -8.10
CA LEU A 159 27.00 28.62 -9.11
C LEU A 159 26.22 29.40 -10.16
N PRO A 160 26.83 29.79 -11.30
CA PRO A 160 26.11 30.39 -12.42
C PRO A 160 25.03 29.44 -12.93
N LEU A 161 23.89 29.99 -13.34
CA LEU A 161 22.70 29.19 -13.64
C LEU A 161 22.18 29.47 -15.03
N THR A 162 21.81 28.41 -15.72
CA THR A 162 20.97 28.44 -16.91
C THR A 162 19.64 27.78 -16.55
N LEU A 163 18.60 28.59 -16.33
CA LEU A 163 17.28 28.12 -15.92
C LEU A 163 16.45 27.66 -17.13
N PRO A 164 15.50 26.72 -16.94
CA PRO A 164 14.53 26.39 -17.98
C PRO A 164 13.74 27.63 -18.42
N LYS A 165 13.27 27.62 -19.68
CA LYS A 165 12.47 28.73 -20.22
C LYS A 165 11.24 28.99 -19.33
N GLY A 166 10.99 30.27 -19.02
CA GLY A 166 9.86 30.68 -18.19
C GLY A 166 10.01 30.41 -16.69
N ARG A 167 11.23 30.18 -16.21
CA ARG A 167 11.56 30.06 -14.78
C ARG A 167 12.40 31.25 -14.31
N THR A 168 12.20 31.67 -13.07
CA THR A 168 12.98 32.73 -12.42
C THR A 168 13.11 32.49 -10.92
N TYR A 169 14.09 33.13 -10.28
CA TYR A 169 14.19 33.15 -8.82
C TYR A 169 13.50 34.39 -8.26
N GLY A 170 12.55 34.15 -7.35
CA GLY A 170 12.02 35.14 -6.43
C GLY A 170 12.56 34.93 -5.02
N LYS A 171 11.92 35.61 -4.06
CA LYS A 171 12.13 35.38 -2.63
C LYS A 171 10.87 34.81 -2.01
N ALA A 172 11.03 33.81 -1.14
CA ALA A 172 9.97 33.33 -0.29
C ALA A 172 9.63 34.35 0.82
N THR A 173 8.58 34.08 1.59
CA THR A 173 8.16 34.92 2.73
C THR A 173 9.23 35.02 3.83
N ASP A 174 10.10 34.01 3.96
CA ASP A 174 11.25 34.01 4.86
C ASP A 174 12.51 34.68 4.28
N GLY A 175 12.42 35.23 3.07
CA GLY A 175 13.49 35.94 2.37
C GLY A 175 14.47 35.04 1.60
N ARG A 176 14.38 33.70 1.71
CA ARG A 176 15.27 32.78 0.99
C ARG A 176 14.91 32.72 -0.50
N PRO A 177 15.88 32.42 -1.39
CA PRO A 177 15.61 32.26 -2.81
C PRO A 177 14.61 31.13 -3.08
N GLN A 178 13.66 31.34 -3.98
CA GLN A 178 12.66 30.33 -4.33
C GLN A 178 12.41 30.34 -5.84
N LEU A 179 12.38 29.16 -6.46
CA LEU A 179 12.11 29.04 -7.88
C LEU A 179 10.62 29.27 -8.15
N MET A 180 10.33 30.11 -9.15
CA MET A 180 8.99 30.50 -9.55
C MET A 180 8.81 30.33 -11.07
N SER A 181 7.55 30.27 -11.52
CA SER A 181 7.23 30.50 -12.93
C SER A 181 7.42 31.97 -13.29
N ALA A 182 7.47 32.27 -14.59
CA ALA A 182 7.47 33.65 -15.08
C ALA A 182 6.24 34.45 -14.62
N GLN A 183 5.13 33.77 -14.29
CA GLN A 183 3.90 34.36 -13.75
C GLN A 183 3.87 34.45 -12.21
N GLY A 184 4.96 34.07 -11.53
CA GLY A 184 5.10 34.19 -10.08
C GLY A 184 4.55 33.02 -9.26
N ALA A 185 4.12 31.92 -9.89
CA ALA A 185 3.69 30.73 -9.15
C ALA A 185 4.89 29.99 -8.56
N VAL A 186 4.79 29.54 -7.30
CA VAL A 186 5.85 28.77 -6.61
C VAL A 186 6.08 27.42 -7.31
N LYS A 187 7.35 27.06 -7.51
CA LYS A 187 7.77 25.81 -8.16
C LYS A 187 8.76 24.97 -7.35
N SER A 188 9.29 25.52 -6.27
CA SER A 188 10.15 24.82 -5.30
C SER A 188 9.90 25.36 -3.89
N ALA A 189 10.44 24.69 -2.89
CA ALA A 189 10.59 25.18 -1.53
C ALA A 189 11.63 26.31 -1.54
N PRO A 190 11.62 27.16 -0.50
CA PRO A 190 12.69 28.14 -0.33
C PRO A 190 14.02 27.39 -0.16
N LEU A 191 15.04 27.76 -0.93
CA LEU A 191 16.30 27.06 -0.96
C LEU A 191 16.97 27.10 0.43
N ALA A 192 17.11 25.93 1.03
CA ALA A 192 17.74 25.72 2.31
C ALA A 192 19.02 24.90 2.13
N ALA A 193 20.10 25.33 2.79
CA ALA A 193 21.31 24.55 2.90
C ALA A 193 21.79 24.59 4.35
N GLN A 194 22.50 23.54 4.75
CA GLN A 194 23.09 23.40 6.07
C GLN A 194 24.49 22.83 5.93
N ALA A 195 25.36 23.15 6.89
CA ALA A 195 26.69 22.59 6.98
C ALA A 195 26.68 21.50 8.06
N LEU A 196 26.90 20.26 7.67
CA LEU A 196 26.95 19.12 8.58
C LEU A 196 28.41 18.85 8.91
N ASP A 197 28.77 18.86 10.19
CA ASP A 197 30.07 18.32 10.60
C ASP A 197 30.12 16.80 10.45
N ALA A 198 31.30 16.19 10.56
CA ALA A 198 31.50 14.78 10.27
C ALA A 198 30.60 13.87 11.11
N LYS A 199 30.29 14.26 12.35
CA LYS A 199 29.40 13.50 13.23
C LYS A 199 27.93 13.73 12.89
N ALA A 200 27.54 14.98 12.58
CA ALA A 200 26.18 15.31 12.16
C ALA A 200 25.79 14.64 10.85
N ALA A 201 26.76 14.39 9.96
CA ALA A 201 26.56 13.64 8.73
C ALA A 201 26.19 12.16 8.98
N GLU A 202 26.67 11.56 10.07
CA GLU A 202 26.30 10.20 10.50
C GLU A 202 24.94 10.18 11.22
N GLY A 203 24.66 11.21 12.02
CA GLY A 203 23.36 11.47 12.62
C GLY A 203 23.32 12.86 13.24
N PRO A 204 22.26 13.65 13.03
CA PRO A 204 22.27 15.08 13.34
C PRO A 204 22.45 15.39 14.83
N GLU A 205 22.01 14.50 15.72
CA GLU A 205 22.21 14.60 17.17
C GLU A 205 23.64 14.29 17.65
N GLN A 206 24.47 13.68 16.82
CA GLN A 206 25.83 13.26 17.19
C GLN A 206 26.85 14.38 17.02
N GLY A 207 26.50 15.40 16.24
CA GLY A 207 27.41 16.45 15.80
C GLY A 207 26.78 17.83 15.79
N LYS A 208 27.35 18.69 14.95
CA LYS A 208 26.92 20.07 14.82
C LYS A 208 26.42 20.38 13.41
N ILE A 209 25.32 21.13 13.36
CA ILE A 209 24.73 21.66 12.13
C ILE A 209 24.91 23.17 12.11
N GLY A 210 25.61 23.66 11.09
CA GLY A 210 25.86 25.06 10.82
C GLY A 210 24.87 25.65 9.83
N LYS A 211 24.60 26.94 9.97
CA LYS A 211 23.81 27.70 9.01
C LYS A 211 24.58 27.89 7.70
N VAL A 212 23.88 27.83 6.57
CA VAL A 212 24.40 28.24 5.26
C VAL A 212 23.44 29.28 4.69
N ASP A 213 23.93 30.49 4.50
CA ASP A 213 23.15 31.55 3.86
C ASP A 213 23.09 31.30 2.35
N THR A 214 21.87 31.32 1.81
CA THR A 214 21.59 31.12 0.39
C THR A 214 21.05 32.41 -0.23
N SER A 215 21.58 32.81 -1.38
CA SER A 215 21.11 33.99 -2.11
C SER A 215 21.23 33.79 -3.61
N VAL A 216 20.37 34.44 -4.40
CA VAL A 216 20.51 34.48 -5.86
C VAL A 216 20.83 35.90 -6.28
N THR A 217 21.89 36.04 -7.06
CA THR A 217 22.30 37.30 -7.68
C THR A 217 22.06 37.22 -9.16
N THR A 218 21.38 38.22 -9.73
CA THR A 218 21.22 38.35 -11.18
C THR A 218 22.07 39.52 -11.65
N ASP A 219 22.93 39.26 -12.63
CA ASP A 219 23.77 40.32 -13.21
C ASP A 219 23.00 41.21 -14.19
N ALA A 220 23.63 42.27 -14.67
CA ALA A 220 23.03 43.21 -15.61
C ALA A 220 22.65 42.58 -16.97
N SER A 221 23.18 41.40 -17.29
CA SER A 221 22.83 40.64 -18.50
C SER A 221 21.65 39.69 -18.29
N GLY A 222 21.10 39.64 -17.07
CA GLY A 222 20.00 38.75 -16.70
C GLY A 222 20.46 37.34 -16.31
N LYS A 223 21.76 37.08 -16.19
CA LYS A 223 22.29 35.78 -15.77
C LYS A 223 22.25 35.66 -14.26
N SER A 224 21.62 34.60 -13.77
CA SER A 224 21.49 34.34 -12.33
C SER A 224 22.61 33.43 -11.83
N SER A 225 23.09 33.68 -10.62
CA SER A 225 24.03 32.82 -9.89
C SER A 225 23.48 32.55 -8.51
N LEU A 226 23.51 31.28 -8.09
CA LEU A 226 23.22 30.90 -6.72
C LEU A 226 24.50 30.96 -5.89
N VAL A 227 24.40 31.63 -4.75
CA VAL A 227 25.50 31.86 -3.82
C VAL A 227 25.19 31.20 -2.50
N LEU A 228 26.14 30.40 -2.02
CA LEU A 228 26.13 29.79 -0.69
C LEU A 228 27.24 30.38 0.16
N THR A 229 26.91 30.67 1.41
CA THR A 229 27.87 31.16 2.40
C THR A 229 27.68 30.40 3.70
N PRO A 230 28.43 29.31 3.93
CA PRO A 230 28.48 28.64 5.22
C PRO A 230 28.93 29.61 6.32
N ASP A 231 28.33 29.50 7.50
CA ASP A 231 28.63 30.37 8.63
C ASP A 231 30.11 30.24 9.07
N ALA A 232 30.83 31.35 9.00
CA ALA A 232 32.24 31.41 9.37
C ALA A 232 32.47 31.12 10.87
N ALA A 233 31.52 31.49 11.74
CA ALA A 233 31.64 31.20 13.17
C ALA A 233 31.54 29.70 13.45
N PHE A 234 30.59 29.03 12.80
CA PHE A 234 30.49 27.57 12.82
C PHE A 234 31.78 26.92 12.30
N LEU A 235 32.26 27.33 11.12
CA LEU A 235 33.49 26.78 10.53
C LEU A 235 34.75 27.11 11.34
N ALA A 236 34.74 28.11 12.22
CA ALA A 236 35.85 28.44 13.11
C ALA A 236 35.77 27.74 14.48
N ASP A 237 34.61 27.17 14.84
CA ASP A 237 34.39 26.53 16.14
C ASP A 237 35.33 25.31 16.31
N PRO A 238 36.18 25.27 17.35
CA PRO A 238 37.13 24.17 17.59
C PRO A 238 36.46 22.80 17.82
N SER A 239 35.18 22.78 18.18
CA SER A 239 34.42 21.54 18.43
C SER A 239 33.71 20.96 17.19
N VAL A 240 33.72 21.68 16.06
CA VAL A 240 33.26 21.15 14.77
C VAL A 240 34.25 20.11 14.26
N THR A 241 33.73 18.93 13.93
CA THR A 241 34.54 17.80 13.43
C THR A 241 34.57 17.82 11.90
N TYR A 242 35.76 17.79 11.30
CA TYR A 242 35.92 17.75 9.85
C TYR A 242 36.03 16.29 9.33
N PRO A 243 35.56 15.98 8.11
CA PRO A 243 35.08 16.90 7.08
C PRO A 243 33.71 17.53 7.41
N VAL A 244 33.53 18.78 7.01
CA VAL A 244 32.21 19.44 7.00
C VAL A 244 31.63 19.32 5.59
N VAL A 245 30.40 18.83 5.49
CA VAL A 245 29.69 18.63 4.22
C VAL A 245 28.55 19.63 4.12
N VAL A 246 28.46 20.32 2.98
CA VAL A 246 27.34 21.19 2.63
C VAL A 246 26.61 20.55 1.45
N PRO A 247 25.59 19.72 1.70
CA PRO A 247 24.80 19.11 0.64
C PRO A 247 23.87 20.14 -0.01
N MET A 248 23.63 19.95 -1.30
CA MET A 248 22.69 20.74 -2.09
C MET A 248 21.90 19.84 -3.03
N SER A 249 20.59 19.86 -2.88
CA SER A 249 19.66 19.25 -3.82
C SER A 249 19.67 20.03 -5.14
N GLY A 250 19.81 19.30 -6.25
CA GLY A 250 19.72 19.83 -7.60
C GLY A 250 18.28 20.13 -8.04
N GLU A 251 17.47 20.76 -7.18
CA GLU A 251 15.99 20.96 -7.27
C GLU A 251 15.44 21.59 -8.58
N TRP A 252 16.31 21.84 -9.54
CA TRP A 252 16.10 22.56 -10.79
C TRP A 252 16.73 21.93 -12.04
N ILE A 253 17.72 21.03 -11.93
CA ILE A 253 18.42 20.43 -13.07
C ILE A 253 18.18 18.93 -13.03
N GLY A 254 17.09 18.51 -13.64
CA GLY A 254 16.83 17.10 -13.91
C GLY A 254 16.91 16.20 -12.68
N ALA A 255 16.78 16.75 -11.47
CA ALA A 255 16.62 15.96 -10.26
C ALA A 255 15.26 15.30 -10.40
N GLY A 256 15.29 14.00 -10.56
CA GLY A 256 14.11 13.19 -10.70
C GLY A 256 13.15 13.33 -9.54
N ASP A 257 11.99 12.72 -9.72
CA ASP A 257 11.00 12.60 -8.66
C ASP A 257 11.48 11.61 -7.58
N SER A 258 12.41 12.05 -6.72
CA SER A 258 12.76 11.29 -5.51
C SER A 258 11.48 11.15 -4.70
N SER A 259 10.99 9.92 -4.60
CA SER A 259 9.70 9.65 -3.97
C SER A 259 9.83 9.28 -2.49
N ASP A 260 11.04 9.36 -1.91
CA ASP A 260 11.32 9.30 -0.48
C ASP A 260 11.95 10.59 0.07
N THR A 261 11.44 11.06 1.21
CA THR A 261 12.01 12.22 1.91
C THR A 261 11.49 12.30 3.34
N PHE A 262 12.03 13.21 4.16
CA PHE A 262 11.45 13.54 5.46
C PHE A 262 11.52 15.04 5.74
N VAL A 263 10.69 15.49 6.68
CA VAL A 263 10.78 16.82 7.30
C VAL A 263 10.78 16.69 8.82
N SER A 264 11.30 17.72 9.48
CA SER A 264 11.34 17.89 10.92
C SER A 264 10.79 19.24 11.36
N SER A 265 10.21 19.28 12.55
CA SER A 265 9.76 20.52 13.20
C SER A 265 10.89 21.47 13.63
N VAL A 266 12.14 21.00 13.69
CA VAL A 266 13.29 21.78 14.17
C VAL A 266 14.44 21.76 13.17
N GLN A 267 15.10 20.62 12.98
CA GLN A 267 16.39 20.57 12.28
C GLN A 267 16.27 20.58 10.75
N TYR A 268 15.24 19.94 10.21
CA TYR A 268 15.00 19.78 8.77
C TYR A 268 13.61 20.31 8.35
N PRO A 269 13.35 21.63 8.42
CA PRO A 269 12.04 22.18 8.11
C PRO A 269 11.64 22.05 6.63
N ASN A 270 12.57 21.72 5.73
CA ASN A 270 12.33 21.45 4.32
C ASN A 270 12.64 19.98 4.02
N SER A 271 12.13 19.47 2.90
CA SER A 271 12.40 18.10 2.44
C SER A 271 13.90 17.80 2.35
N ALA A 272 14.30 16.64 2.86
CA ALA A 272 15.68 16.17 2.88
C ALA A 272 15.92 15.07 1.82
N THR A 273 15.63 15.35 0.56
CA THR A 273 15.66 14.37 -0.56
C THR A 273 17.04 13.81 -0.92
N LEU A 274 18.11 14.43 -0.45
CA LEU A 274 19.48 13.92 -0.64
C LEU A 274 20.02 13.14 0.55
N SER A 275 19.26 13.08 1.64
CA SER A 275 19.70 12.39 2.83
C SER A 275 19.85 10.91 2.50
N THR A 276 20.94 10.28 2.95
CA THR A 276 21.13 8.82 2.88
C THR A 276 20.31 8.06 3.93
N TRP A 277 19.45 8.78 4.65
CA TRP A 277 18.61 8.26 5.70
C TRP A 277 17.30 9.03 5.81
N LEU A 278 16.28 8.33 6.27
CA LEU A 278 14.95 8.85 6.59
C LEU A 278 14.75 8.74 8.10
N ARG A 279 13.91 9.59 8.69
CA ARG A 279 13.55 9.48 10.11
C ARG A 279 12.07 9.75 10.33
N ALA A 280 11.47 8.95 11.19
CA ALA A 280 10.09 9.11 11.62
C ALA A 280 10.01 8.96 13.13
N GLY A 281 9.21 9.82 13.77
CA GLY A 281 8.93 9.72 15.19
C GLY A 281 9.12 11.02 15.94
N ARG A 282 9.47 10.92 17.21
CA ARG A 282 9.63 12.06 18.12
C ARG A 282 10.88 11.93 18.98
N SER A 283 11.62 13.02 19.17
CA SER A 283 12.76 13.13 20.09
C SER A 283 12.31 13.28 21.55
N ALA A 284 13.21 13.04 22.49
CA ALA A 284 12.94 13.28 23.92
C ALA A 284 12.53 14.75 24.18
N ASP A 285 13.15 15.68 23.45
CA ASP A 285 12.93 17.13 23.56
C ASP A 285 11.70 17.62 22.77
N GLY A 286 11.00 16.72 22.07
CA GLY A 286 9.75 17.04 21.37
C GLY A 286 9.87 17.41 19.89
N GLU A 287 11.05 17.31 19.30
CA GLU A 287 11.21 17.41 17.84
C GLU A 287 10.44 16.27 17.17
N LEU A 288 9.68 16.59 16.12
CA LEU A 288 8.90 15.64 15.36
C LEU A 288 9.53 15.43 13.99
N TRP A 289 9.63 14.17 13.57
CA TRP A 289 10.05 13.77 12.22
C TRP A 289 8.93 13.01 11.52
N ARG A 290 8.71 13.34 10.24
CA ARG A 290 7.74 12.68 9.37
C ARG A 290 8.41 12.33 8.05
N THR A 291 8.40 11.05 7.70
CA THR A 291 8.89 10.53 6.42
C THR A 291 7.74 10.38 5.44
N TYR A 292 7.99 10.65 4.17
CA TYR A 292 7.03 10.61 3.08
C TYR A 292 7.55 9.68 2.00
N LEU A 293 6.72 8.74 1.58
CA LEU A 293 7.05 7.73 0.58
C LEU A 293 5.96 7.69 -0.48
N ARG A 294 6.30 7.59 -1.75
CA ARG A 294 5.33 7.42 -2.83
C ARG A 294 5.75 6.29 -3.77
N TYR A 295 4.80 5.40 -4.06
CA TYR A 295 4.95 4.34 -5.03
C TYR A 295 4.01 4.63 -6.21
N VAL A 296 4.31 4.12 -7.40
CA VAL A 296 3.44 4.31 -8.58
C VAL A 296 2.61 3.04 -8.75
N ILE A 297 1.36 3.09 -8.29
CA ILE A 297 0.41 1.97 -8.38
C ILE A 297 -0.54 2.14 -9.55
N ASN A 298 -1.18 3.32 -9.66
CA ASN A 298 -2.14 3.57 -10.72
C ASN A 298 -1.48 3.62 -12.11
N GLY A 299 -2.20 3.14 -13.14
CA GLY A 299 -1.69 3.04 -14.50
C GLY A 299 -0.83 1.79 -14.74
N THR A 300 -0.94 0.78 -13.88
CA THR A 300 -0.15 -0.46 -13.96
C THR A 300 -1.06 -1.70 -14.00
N ASP A 301 -0.48 -2.90 -13.93
CA ASP A 301 -1.27 -4.14 -13.78
C ASP A 301 -1.89 -4.32 -12.38
N LEU A 302 -1.64 -3.39 -11.46
CA LEU A 302 -2.26 -3.34 -10.13
C LEU A 302 -3.63 -2.66 -10.14
N ASP A 303 -3.99 -1.94 -11.21
CA ASP A 303 -5.31 -1.31 -11.32
C ASP A 303 -6.41 -2.39 -11.23
N TYR A 304 -7.30 -2.20 -10.26
CA TYR A 304 -8.41 -3.09 -9.89
C TYR A 304 -8.00 -4.52 -9.51
N ALA A 305 -6.71 -4.75 -9.26
CA ALA A 305 -6.23 -6.06 -8.82
C ALA A 305 -6.77 -6.45 -7.44
N THR A 306 -6.91 -7.75 -7.21
CA THR A 306 -7.10 -8.30 -5.86
C THR A 306 -5.73 -8.38 -5.18
N ILE A 307 -5.56 -7.62 -4.11
CA ILE A 307 -4.32 -7.56 -3.34
C ILE A 307 -4.39 -8.60 -2.22
N HIS A 308 -3.55 -9.62 -2.31
CA HIS A 308 -3.47 -10.68 -1.29
C HIS A 308 -2.56 -10.31 -0.13
N ASP A 309 -1.47 -9.60 -0.43
CA ASP A 309 -0.54 -9.11 0.56
C ASP A 309 0.13 -7.82 0.06
N ALA A 310 0.42 -6.91 0.99
CA ALA A 310 1.25 -5.76 0.67
C ALA A 310 2.06 -5.31 1.89
N ASP A 311 3.38 -5.39 1.76
CA ASP A 311 4.34 -5.18 2.84
C ASP A 311 5.30 -4.05 2.49
N LEU A 312 5.19 -2.93 3.19
CA LEU A 312 6.19 -1.86 3.16
C LEU A 312 7.36 -2.25 4.05
N ARG A 313 8.53 -2.47 3.44
CA ARG A 313 9.78 -2.77 4.13
C ARG A 313 10.66 -1.53 4.22
N LEU A 314 11.05 -1.19 5.44
CA LEU A 314 12.02 -0.15 5.76
C LEU A 314 13.24 -0.76 6.46
N TRP A 315 14.45 -0.43 6.01
CA TRP A 315 15.68 -0.87 6.67
C TRP A 315 16.03 0.04 7.85
N ASN A 316 15.74 -0.39 9.07
CA ASN A 316 15.97 0.38 10.29
C ASN A 316 17.36 0.11 10.87
N TYR A 317 18.15 1.16 11.08
CA TYR A 317 19.53 1.01 11.60
C TYR A 317 19.83 1.85 12.85
N HIS A 318 19.04 2.90 13.14
CA HIS A 318 19.00 3.52 14.47
C HIS A 318 17.58 3.71 14.97
N ALA A 319 17.41 3.75 16.29
CA ALA A 319 16.14 4.06 16.92
C ALA A 319 16.36 4.61 18.33
N SER A 320 15.32 5.16 18.94
CA SER A 320 15.31 5.56 20.35
C SER A 320 15.39 4.38 21.34
N GLY A 321 15.18 3.16 20.83
CA GLY A 321 15.22 1.89 21.56
C GLY A 321 15.12 0.74 20.55
N CYS A 322 15.38 -0.49 20.99
CA CYS A 322 15.30 -1.67 20.14
C CYS A 322 14.55 -2.83 20.80
N GLY A 323 14.15 -3.81 19.99
CA GLY A 323 13.35 -4.97 20.41
C GLY A 323 12.00 -5.03 19.69
N THR A 324 11.12 -5.92 20.14
CA THR A 324 9.80 -6.14 19.53
C THR A 324 8.80 -5.01 19.83
N THR A 325 9.08 -4.18 20.84
CA THR A 325 8.22 -3.07 21.25
C THR A 325 9.05 -1.92 21.78
N VAL A 326 8.97 -0.77 21.11
CA VAL A 326 9.67 0.46 21.45
C VAL A 326 8.67 1.61 21.39
N GLY A 327 8.34 2.15 22.58
CA GLY A 327 7.33 3.18 22.73
C GLY A 327 5.97 2.75 22.17
N ALA A 328 5.21 3.71 21.64
CA ALA A 328 3.94 3.46 20.95
C ALA A 328 4.11 2.94 19.51
N GLY A 329 5.34 2.73 19.05
CA GLY A 329 5.63 2.36 17.66
C GLY A 329 5.62 3.53 16.68
N ILE A 330 5.91 3.20 15.43
CA ILE A 330 5.85 4.10 14.27
C ILE A 330 4.66 3.67 13.41
N VAL A 331 3.90 4.62 12.89
CA VAL A 331 2.69 4.34 12.08
C VAL A 331 2.90 4.75 10.64
N ALA A 332 2.47 3.88 9.72
CA ALA A 332 2.28 4.19 8.31
C ALA A 332 0.83 4.63 8.07
N ARG A 333 0.64 5.79 7.45
CA ARG A 333 -0.67 6.38 7.13
C ARG A 333 -0.76 6.72 5.65
N ARG A 334 -1.94 6.53 5.06
CA ARG A 334 -2.24 7.00 3.71
C ARG A 334 -2.38 8.52 3.68
N LEU A 335 -1.77 9.16 2.68
CA LEU A 335 -1.98 10.58 2.37
C LEU A 335 -3.29 10.78 1.61
N THR A 336 -4.03 11.84 1.94
CA THR A 336 -5.34 12.15 1.33
C THR A 336 -5.29 13.38 0.42
N THR A 337 -4.14 14.04 0.31
CA THR A 337 -3.92 15.15 -0.61
C THR A 337 -2.57 14.95 -1.27
N SER A 338 -2.45 15.35 -2.54
CA SER A 338 -1.19 15.30 -3.26
C SER A 338 -0.13 16.20 -2.61
N TYR A 339 1.13 15.85 -2.82
CA TYR A 339 2.27 16.69 -2.48
C TYR A 339 3.34 16.55 -3.55
N HIS A 340 4.29 17.47 -3.53
CA HIS A 340 5.51 17.37 -4.29
C HIS A 340 6.68 17.53 -3.32
N TYR A 341 7.70 16.67 -3.40
CA TYR A 341 8.86 16.75 -2.50
C TYR A 341 9.53 18.12 -2.58
N SER A 342 9.56 18.73 -3.77
CA SER A 342 10.20 20.03 -3.94
C SER A 342 9.51 21.14 -3.19
N THR A 343 8.21 21.04 -2.86
CA THR A 343 7.47 22.09 -2.12
C THR A 343 7.13 21.67 -0.68
N LEU A 344 7.50 20.45 -0.29
CA LEU A 344 7.24 19.89 1.02
C LEU A 344 8.09 20.59 2.08
N THR A 345 7.43 21.11 3.12
CA THR A 345 8.08 21.68 4.31
C THR A 345 7.30 21.28 5.55
N TRP A 346 7.86 21.49 6.74
CA TRP A 346 7.12 21.30 7.99
C TRP A 346 5.85 22.14 8.05
N ALA A 347 5.84 23.34 7.48
CA ALA A 347 4.66 24.21 7.43
C ALA A 347 3.68 23.86 6.29
N ASN A 348 4.14 23.14 5.25
CA ASN A 348 3.37 22.76 4.06
C ASN A 348 3.43 21.24 3.87
N GLN A 349 2.62 20.52 4.64
CA GLN A 349 2.53 19.06 4.60
C GLN A 349 1.20 18.60 4.01
N PRO A 350 1.16 17.48 3.27
CA PRO A 350 -0.10 16.89 2.87
C PRO A 350 -0.88 16.34 4.08
N SER A 351 -2.19 16.25 3.92
CA SER A 351 -3.09 15.63 4.89
C SER A 351 -2.98 14.11 4.85
N SER A 352 -3.24 13.44 5.98
CA SER A 352 -3.22 11.98 6.10
C SER A 352 -4.43 11.47 6.88
N THR A 353 -4.80 10.21 6.67
CA THR A 353 -5.89 9.55 7.40
C THR A 353 -5.40 8.44 8.33
N GLY A 354 -6.16 8.16 9.38
CA GLY A 354 -5.98 6.99 10.25
C GLY A 354 -6.65 5.71 9.72
N THR A 355 -7.49 5.81 8.69
CA THR A 355 -8.11 4.64 8.05
C THR A 355 -7.04 3.70 7.52
N ASN A 356 -7.12 2.42 7.88
CA ASN A 356 -6.18 1.37 7.48
C ASN A 356 -4.72 1.62 7.89
N ALA A 357 -4.47 2.55 8.83
CA ALA A 357 -3.12 2.86 9.29
C ALA A 357 -2.50 1.70 10.09
N VAL A 358 -1.20 1.46 9.89
CA VAL A 358 -0.51 0.28 10.42
C VAL A 358 0.66 0.69 11.30
N VAL A 359 0.65 0.25 12.56
CA VAL A 359 1.70 0.52 13.53
C VAL A 359 2.74 -0.62 13.52
N ALA A 360 4.01 -0.26 13.34
CA ALA A 360 5.15 -1.13 13.58
C ALA A 360 5.75 -0.81 14.97
N PRO A 361 5.62 -1.71 15.96
CA PRO A 361 6.09 -1.46 17.33
C PRO A 361 7.60 -1.69 17.49
N GLY A 362 8.23 -2.47 16.61
CA GLY A 362 9.62 -2.86 16.72
C GLY A 362 10.63 -1.73 16.50
N GLY A 363 11.88 -1.99 16.85
CA GLY A 363 13.02 -1.12 16.59
C GLY A 363 14.33 -1.89 16.54
N TYR A 364 15.22 -1.45 15.66
CA TYR A 364 16.59 -1.93 15.49
C TYR A 364 17.55 -0.75 15.70
N SER A 365 18.76 -1.09 16.17
CA SER A 365 19.82 -0.11 16.36
C SER A 365 21.18 -0.80 16.35
N ASP A 366 22.10 -0.27 15.57
CA ASP A 366 23.51 -0.66 15.53
C ASP A 366 24.38 0.02 16.61
N THR A 367 23.86 1.08 17.22
CA THR A 367 24.58 1.96 18.15
C THR A 367 24.16 1.77 19.59
N LEU A 368 22.94 1.27 19.84
CA LEU A 368 22.47 1.00 21.19
C LEU A 368 22.98 -0.37 21.69
N ALA A 369 23.55 -0.37 22.89
CA ALA A 369 24.01 -1.59 23.54
C ALA A 369 22.86 -2.57 23.80
N GLY A 370 23.08 -3.85 23.54
CA GLY A 370 22.08 -4.92 23.73
C GLY A 370 21.11 -5.12 22.57
N CYS A 371 21.25 -4.34 21.49
CA CYS A 371 20.47 -4.50 20.27
C CYS A 371 21.15 -5.47 19.30
N SER A 372 20.35 -6.16 18.48
CA SER A 372 20.82 -7.13 17.47
C SER A 372 21.44 -6.47 16.22
N GLY A 373 21.70 -5.17 16.23
CA GLY A 373 22.13 -4.39 15.07
C GLY A 373 20.96 -3.76 14.32
N SER A 374 21.17 -3.52 13.01
CA SER A 374 20.17 -3.05 12.06
C SER A 374 19.31 -4.19 11.49
N GLY A 375 18.15 -3.87 10.91
CA GLY A 375 17.25 -4.89 10.35
C GLY A 375 16.01 -4.33 9.66
N GLU A 376 15.25 -5.25 9.06
CA GLU A 376 14.03 -4.93 8.31
C GLU A 376 12.84 -4.73 9.27
N LEU A 377 12.13 -3.60 9.12
CA LEU A 377 10.83 -3.35 9.71
C LEU A 377 9.77 -3.34 8.63
N TYR A 378 8.67 -4.04 8.90
CA TYR A 378 7.56 -4.21 7.97
C TYR A 378 6.31 -3.49 8.47
N HIS A 379 5.60 -2.84 7.55
CA HIS A 379 4.23 -2.40 7.72
C HIS A 379 3.35 -3.12 6.69
N SER A 380 2.48 -4.02 7.14
CA SER A 380 1.56 -4.76 6.27
C SER A 380 0.36 -3.88 5.92
N ILE A 381 0.48 -3.13 4.83
CA ILE A 381 -0.43 -2.08 4.37
C ILE A 381 -1.41 -2.56 3.29
N GLN A 382 -1.71 -3.86 3.25
CA GLN A 382 -2.61 -4.50 2.27
C GLN A 382 -3.88 -3.69 2.00
N HIS A 383 -4.59 -3.25 3.04
CA HIS A 383 -5.84 -2.49 2.87
C HIS A 383 -5.64 -1.09 2.28
N ILE A 384 -4.51 -0.43 2.56
CA ILE A 384 -4.19 0.87 1.92
C ILE A 384 -3.96 0.63 0.42
N VAL A 385 -3.22 -0.43 0.07
CA VAL A 385 -2.90 -0.77 -1.32
C VAL A 385 -4.13 -1.26 -2.08
N GLN A 386 -5.01 -2.04 -1.45
CA GLN A 386 -6.29 -2.45 -2.05
C GLN A 386 -7.18 -1.23 -2.35
N ASP A 387 -7.24 -0.24 -1.46
CA ASP A 387 -8.01 0.97 -1.71
C ASP A 387 -7.47 1.74 -2.93
N TRP A 388 -6.14 1.83 -3.09
CA TRP A 388 -5.52 2.45 -4.25
C TRP A 388 -5.77 1.66 -5.54
N ALA A 389 -5.66 0.33 -5.48
CA ALA A 389 -6.00 -0.55 -6.59
C ALA A 389 -7.46 -0.37 -7.03
N ASN A 390 -8.37 -0.13 -6.08
CA ASN A 390 -9.79 0.11 -6.35
C ASN A 390 -10.10 1.53 -6.88
N GLY A 391 -9.08 2.34 -7.20
CA GLY A 391 -9.25 3.67 -7.80
C GLY A 391 -9.21 4.83 -6.81
N THR A 392 -8.93 4.60 -5.52
CA THR A 392 -8.61 5.71 -4.60
C THR A 392 -7.32 6.40 -5.09
N PRO A 393 -7.28 7.73 -5.22
CA PRO A 393 -6.06 8.42 -5.64
C PRO A 393 -4.85 8.09 -4.77
N ASP A 394 -3.77 7.65 -5.39
CA ASP A 394 -2.50 7.40 -4.72
C ASP A 394 -1.71 8.71 -4.53
N HIS A 395 -1.73 9.19 -3.29
CA HIS A 395 -0.94 10.34 -2.85
C HIS A 395 0.28 9.94 -2.01
N GLY A 396 0.58 8.65 -1.85
CA GLY A 396 1.67 8.14 -1.03
C GLY A 396 1.34 7.93 0.45
N LEU A 397 2.40 7.76 1.25
CA LEU A 397 2.39 7.43 2.66
C LEU A 397 3.08 8.50 3.50
N MET A 398 2.59 8.68 4.73
CA MET A 398 3.28 9.37 5.80
C MET A 398 3.66 8.37 6.89
N ILE A 399 4.95 8.27 7.20
CA ILE A 399 5.49 7.50 8.31
C ILE A 399 5.84 8.47 9.45
N ARG A 400 5.28 8.23 10.64
CA ARG A 400 5.37 9.15 11.79
C ARG A 400 5.24 8.41 13.12
N ALA A 401 5.47 9.09 14.24
CA ALA A 401 5.12 8.51 15.55
C ALA A 401 3.63 8.14 15.58
N ALA A 402 3.33 6.96 16.15
CA ALA A 402 1.93 6.57 16.40
C ALA A 402 1.22 7.61 17.28
N THR A 403 1.93 8.14 18.28
CA THR A 403 1.46 9.23 19.15
C THR A 403 2.52 10.32 19.24
N GLU A 404 2.31 11.45 18.56
CA GLU A 404 3.25 12.59 18.60
C GLU A 404 3.14 13.41 19.89
N GLY A 405 2.02 13.33 20.62
CA GLY A 405 1.83 14.03 21.89
C GLY A 405 2.46 13.33 23.11
N ALA A 406 2.91 12.09 22.98
CA ALA A 406 3.42 11.29 24.09
C ALA A 406 4.77 11.82 24.64
N ALA A 407 4.99 11.70 25.95
CA ALA A 407 6.27 12.06 26.56
C ALA A 407 7.39 11.05 26.20
N GLY A 408 8.63 11.54 26.10
CA GLY A 408 9.81 10.72 25.82
C GLY A 408 10.13 10.55 24.33
N ALA A 409 11.23 9.85 24.05
CA ALA A 409 11.68 9.57 22.69
C ALA A 409 11.00 8.31 22.12
N ASN A 410 10.50 8.42 20.89
CA ASN A 410 9.94 7.31 20.14
C ASN A 410 10.18 7.55 18.64
N TRP A 411 11.35 7.16 18.13
CA TRP A 411 11.74 7.39 16.73
C TRP A 411 12.55 6.23 16.15
N ARG A 412 12.49 6.07 14.82
CA ARG A 412 13.28 5.14 14.00
C ARG A 412 13.92 5.92 12.86
N GLN A 413 15.12 5.51 12.49
CA GLN A 413 15.85 5.99 11.33
C GLN A 413 16.10 4.86 10.35
N TYR A 414 15.81 5.13 9.09
CA TYR A 414 15.79 4.16 8.01
C TYR A 414 16.80 4.54 6.93
N ARG A 415 17.28 3.58 6.15
CA ARG A 415 18.01 3.90 4.91
C ARG A 415 17.04 4.50 3.88
N SER A 416 17.47 5.56 3.20
CA SER A 416 16.80 6.07 2.00
C SER A 416 17.29 5.35 0.76
N ASP A 417 16.69 5.65 -0.39
CA ASP A 417 17.18 5.17 -1.68
C ASP A 417 18.55 5.78 -2.06
N GLN A 418 18.90 6.95 -1.51
CA GLN A 418 20.22 7.55 -1.75
C GLN A 418 21.36 6.83 -1.00
N TYR A 419 21.05 5.85 -0.15
CA TYR A 419 22.06 5.05 0.53
C TYR A 419 22.69 4.01 -0.40
N THR A 420 24.01 4.10 -0.58
CA THR A 420 24.79 3.21 -1.49
C THR A 420 25.68 2.20 -0.76
N GLY A 421 25.56 2.09 0.57
CA GLY A 421 26.33 1.13 1.35
C GLY A 421 25.80 -0.30 1.25
N SER A 422 26.44 -1.23 1.96
CA SER A 422 26.21 -2.67 1.82
C SER A 422 25.31 -3.30 2.88
N ASP A 423 25.00 -2.57 3.96
CA ASP A 423 24.32 -3.12 5.13
C ASP A 423 22.79 -3.15 4.98
N GLY A 424 22.22 -2.44 4.02
CA GLY A 424 20.78 -2.27 3.84
C GLY A 424 20.43 -1.57 2.53
N ARG A 425 19.14 -1.53 2.21
CA ARG A 425 18.61 -0.84 1.01
C ARG A 425 17.46 0.08 1.41
N GLY A 426 17.11 1.01 0.53
CA GLY A 426 16.00 1.93 0.73
C GLY A 426 14.61 1.26 0.77
N PRO A 427 13.56 2.08 0.93
CA PRO A 427 12.17 1.63 1.08
C PRO A 427 11.67 0.80 -0.11
N VAL A 428 11.13 -0.38 0.16
CA VAL A 428 10.53 -1.24 -0.88
C VAL A 428 9.13 -1.65 -0.47
N LEU A 429 8.17 -1.55 -1.39
CA LEU A 429 6.82 -2.08 -1.23
C LEU A 429 6.71 -3.39 -2.01
N PHE A 430 6.49 -4.49 -1.28
CA PHE A 430 6.20 -5.80 -1.84
C PHE A 430 4.69 -5.96 -1.97
N ILE A 431 4.21 -6.49 -3.09
CA ILE A 431 2.78 -6.74 -3.31
C ILE A 431 2.61 -8.11 -3.94
N ASP A 432 1.83 -8.99 -3.31
CA ASP A 432 1.32 -10.21 -3.96
C ASP A 432 -0.14 -9.99 -4.37
N TYR A 433 -0.45 -10.20 -5.65
CA TYR A 433 -1.75 -9.83 -6.22
C TYR A 433 -2.22 -10.76 -7.33
N GLU A 434 -3.53 -10.79 -7.53
CA GLU A 434 -4.17 -11.29 -8.74
C GLU A 434 -4.66 -10.10 -9.58
N PRO A 435 -4.11 -9.87 -10.79
CA PRO A 435 -4.54 -8.81 -11.69
C PRO A 435 -6.01 -8.96 -12.05
N ALA A 436 -6.70 -7.84 -12.21
CA ALA A 436 -8.04 -7.83 -12.75
C ALA A 436 -8.06 -8.40 -14.19
N PRO A 437 -9.14 -9.11 -14.57
CA PRO A 437 -9.36 -9.47 -15.96
C PRO A 437 -9.48 -8.19 -16.80
N LYS A 438 -8.53 -7.96 -17.71
CA LYS A 438 -8.60 -6.88 -18.70
C LYS A 438 -9.36 -7.37 -19.93
N VAL A 439 -10.55 -6.84 -20.16
CA VAL A 439 -11.31 -7.09 -21.40
C VAL A 439 -10.87 -6.06 -22.44
N ARG A 440 -10.43 -6.50 -23.61
CA ARG A 440 -10.28 -5.60 -24.76
C ARG A 440 -11.64 -5.49 -25.43
N VAL A 441 -12.07 -4.26 -25.60
CA VAL A 441 -13.30 -3.93 -26.28
C VAL A 441 -12.91 -3.28 -27.60
N ALA A 442 -13.17 -3.97 -28.71
CA ALA A 442 -12.98 -3.43 -30.04
C ALA A 442 -14.32 -2.93 -30.55
N PHE A 443 -14.37 -1.67 -30.96
CA PHE A 443 -15.54 -1.06 -31.57
C PHE A 443 -15.10 -0.34 -32.85
N SER A 444 -15.97 -0.35 -33.85
CA SER A 444 -15.82 0.47 -35.06
C SER A 444 -16.82 1.61 -35.00
N SER A 445 -16.39 2.80 -35.42
CA SER A 445 -17.30 3.92 -35.59
C SER A 445 -16.90 4.71 -36.82
N ASP A 446 -17.92 5.18 -37.54
CA ASP A 446 -17.78 6.05 -38.69
C ASP A 446 -17.61 7.52 -38.26
N GLN A 447 -17.62 7.78 -36.95
CA GLN A 447 -17.48 9.12 -36.37
C GLN A 447 -16.04 9.39 -35.92
N ASP A 448 -15.53 10.58 -36.26
CA ASP A 448 -14.28 11.08 -35.73
C ASP A 448 -14.47 11.48 -34.26
N PHE A 449 -13.87 10.72 -33.34
CA PHE A 449 -13.91 11.05 -31.91
C PHE A 449 -13.00 12.25 -31.59
N THR A 450 -13.57 13.28 -30.96
CA THR A 450 -12.78 14.35 -30.31
C THR A 450 -12.34 13.95 -28.90
N THR A 451 -13.02 12.98 -28.28
CA THR A 451 -12.69 12.31 -27.02
C THR A 451 -13.03 10.83 -27.12
N TRP A 452 -12.15 9.96 -26.62
CA TRP A 452 -12.37 8.51 -26.64
C TRP A 452 -13.59 8.10 -25.80
N PRO A 453 -14.41 7.15 -26.26
CA PRO A 453 -15.56 6.65 -25.50
C PRO A 453 -15.14 5.96 -24.19
N THR A 454 -16.01 6.02 -23.20
CA THR A 454 -15.87 5.30 -21.92
C THR A 454 -15.92 3.79 -22.14
N TYR A 455 -15.58 2.99 -21.12
CA TYR A 455 -15.60 1.53 -21.24
C TYR A 455 -17.00 1.00 -21.58
N ASP A 456 -18.05 1.51 -20.94
CA ASP A 456 -19.43 1.06 -21.18
C ASP A 456 -19.94 1.50 -22.56
N GLU A 457 -19.59 2.71 -23.01
CA GLU A 457 -19.87 3.18 -24.37
C GLU A 457 -19.11 2.34 -25.40
N ALA A 458 -17.84 2.05 -25.17
CA ALA A 458 -17.04 1.19 -26.03
C ALA A 458 -17.64 -0.23 -26.09
N VAL A 459 -18.14 -0.77 -24.96
CA VAL A 459 -18.82 -2.08 -24.91
C VAL A 459 -20.14 -2.04 -25.67
N ALA A 460 -20.90 -0.95 -25.57
CA ALA A 460 -22.14 -0.76 -26.30
C ALA A 460 -21.91 -0.59 -27.82
N MET A 461 -20.76 0.00 -28.19
CA MET A 461 -20.31 0.15 -29.57
C MET A 461 -19.56 -1.09 -30.10
N ALA A 462 -19.27 -2.05 -29.24
CA ALA A 462 -18.54 -3.26 -29.63
C ALA A 462 -19.41 -4.08 -30.58
N GLU A 463 -18.91 -4.32 -31.78
CA GLU A 463 -19.53 -5.33 -32.63
C GLU A 463 -19.25 -6.71 -32.01
N PRO A 464 -20.27 -7.56 -31.81
CA PRO A 464 -20.05 -8.90 -31.30
C PRO A 464 -19.23 -9.69 -32.32
N GLU A 465 -17.96 -9.92 -32.02
CA GLU A 465 -17.15 -10.89 -32.75
C GLU A 465 -17.78 -12.26 -32.48
N ALA A 466 -18.44 -12.84 -33.49
CA ALA A 466 -19.02 -14.17 -33.36
C ALA A 466 -17.92 -15.16 -32.99
N ASP A 467 -18.18 -15.95 -31.95
CA ASP A 467 -17.27 -16.94 -31.38
C ASP A 467 -16.83 -17.94 -32.47
N VAL A 468 -15.69 -17.69 -33.13
CA VAL A 468 -15.11 -18.61 -34.10
C VAL A 468 -14.39 -19.69 -33.30
N THR A 469 -15.08 -20.80 -33.04
CA THR A 469 -14.42 -22.05 -32.68
C THR A 469 -13.37 -22.37 -33.73
N ASP A 470 -12.11 -22.49 -33.29
CA ASP A 470 -10.92 -22.90 -34.03
C ASP A 470 -11.25 -23.94 -35.12
N GLN A 471 -11.35 -23.49 -36.37
CA GLN A 471 -11.51 -24.37 -37.52
C GLN A 471 -10.16 -24.62 -38.18
N SER A 472 -9.81 -25.90 -38.18
CA SER A 472 -8.77 -26.58 -38.94
C SER A 472 -8.42 -25.92 -40.29
N ALA A 473 -7.13 -26.02 -40.66
CA ALA A 473 -6.56 -25.50 -41.89
C ALA A 473 -7.46 -25.66 -43.14
N VAL A 474 -7.67 -24.52 -43.82
CA VAL A 474 -8.42 -24.37 -45.08
C VAL A 474 -7.93 -25.36 -46.13
N SER A 475 -8.84 -26.15 -46.71
CA SER A 475 -8.50 -27.09 -47.79
C SER A 475 -8.49 -26.39 -49.15
N MET A 476 -7.76 -26.94 -50.13
CA MET A 476 -7.74 -26.40 -51.51
C MET A 476 -9.14 -26.35 -52.17
N ASN A 477 -10.13 -27.08 -51.65
CA ASN A 477 -11.51 -26.99 -52.14
C ASN A 477 -12.21 -25.69 -51.70
N ASP A 478 -11.87 -25.17 -50.53
CA ASP A 478 -12.49 -23.96 -49.97
C ASP A 478 -12.00 -22.71 -50.73
N SER A 479 -10.73 -22.72 -51.16
CA SER A 479 -10.15 -21.70 -52.03
C SER A 479 -10.86 -21.59 -53.40
N ALA A 480 -11.30 -22.74 -53.95
CA ALA A 480 -11.96 -22.80 -55.25
C ALA A 480 -13.42 -22.27 -55.21
N LEU A 481 -14.11 -22.43 -54.08
CA LEU A 481 -15.47 -21.91 -53.88
C LEU A 481 -15.47 -20.38 -53.66
N LEU A 482 -14.41 -19.83 -53.07
CA LEU A 482 -14.26 -18.38 -52.84
C LEU A 482 -13.98 -17.59 -54.14
N GLU A 483 -13.26 -18.19 -55.09
CA GLU A 483 -13.03 -17.59 -56.42
C GLU A 483 -14.31 -17.58 -57.29
N ALA A 484 -15.19 -18.57 -57.11
CA ALA A 484 -16.47 -18.62 -57.82
C ALA A 484 -17.46 -17.53 -57.36
N SER A 485 -17.38 -17.11 -56.08
CA SER A 485 -18.28 -16.14 -55.47
C SER A 485 -17.86 -14.68 -55.71
N ARG A 486 -16.60 -14.40 -56.09
CA ARG A 486 -16.12 -13.04 -56.47
C ARG A 486 -16.61 -12.55 -57.84
N ARG A 487 -17.24 -13.38 -58.67
CA ARG A 487 -17.66 -13.04 -60.04
C ARG A 487 -19.17 -12.83 -60.23
N ALA A 488 -19.91 -12.50 -59.17
CA ALA A 488 -21.30 -12.07 -59.30
C ALA A 488 -21.42 -10.54 -59.16
N ALA A 489 -21.68 -9.84 -60.27
CA ALA A 489 -21.92 -8.40 -60.29
C ALA A 489 -23.34 -8.07 -59.79
N TYR A 490 -23.49 -7.00 -59.01
CA TYR A 490 -24.79 -6.39 -58.67
C TYR A 490 -24.91 -5.02 -59.36
N GLU A 491 -25.98 -4.82 -60.12
CA GLU A 491 -26.39 -3.51 -60.65
C GLU A 491 -27.21 -2.74 -59.59
N VAL A 492 -26.93 -1.44 -59.42
CA VAL A 492 -27.71 -0.52 -58.58
C VAL A 492 -28.70 0.24 -59.46
N GLY A 493 -29.99 0.11 -59.18
CA GLY A 493 -31.05 0.83 -59.86
C GLY A 493 -31.07 2.32 -59.50
N THR A 494 -31.47 3.15 -60.47
CA THR A 494 -31.59 4.62 -60.34
C THR A 494 -32.76 5.08 -59.46
N ASP A 495 -33.54 4.14 -58.92
CA ASP A 495 -34.62 4.37 -57.96
C ASP A 495 -34.12 4.74 -56.55
N ARG A 496 -32.82 4.52 -56.28
CA ARG A 496 -32.18 4.82 -54.99
C ARG A 496 -31.45 6.14 -54.91
N LEU A 497 -31.63 7.03 -55.90
CA LEU A 497 -31.10 8.38 -55.85
C LEU A 497 -32.26 9.38 -55.72
N GLN A 498 -32.43 9.95 -54.51
CA GLN A 498 -33.15 11.21 -54.34
C GLN A 498 -32.19 12.32 -53.89
N PRO A 499 -32.39 13.58 -54.36
CA PRO A 499 -31.44 14.66 -54.14
C PRO A 499 -31.72 15.42 -52.84
N ALA A 500 -30.64 15.89 -52.22
CA ALA A 500 -30.68 16.78 -51.06
C ALA A 500 -31.14 18.19 -51.49
N GLU A 501 -32.24 18.67 -50.89
CA GLU A 501 -32.62 20.09 -50.90
C GLU A 501 -32.92 20.57 -49.47
N GLY A 502 -32.25 21.66 -49.08
CA GLY A 502 -32.24 22.23 -47.72
C GLY A 502 -33.53 22.97 -47.34
N THR A 503 -33.83 23.11 -46.04
CA THR A 503 -33.50 24.23 -45.12
C THR A 503 -34.44 24.08 -43.89
N PRO A 504 -34.31 24.80 -42.74
CA PRO A 504 -33.25 25.65 -42.18
C PRO A 504 -32.88 25.23 -40.72
N TRP A 505 -32.03 26.02 -40.05
CA TRP A 505 -31.74 25.92 -38.61
C TRP A 505 -33.04 25.89 -37.77
N SER A 506 -33.24 24.84 -36.96
CA SER A 506 -34.24 24.77 -35.89
C SER A 506 -33.63 24.18 -34.62
N ASP A 507 -34.11 24.68 -33.48
CA ASP A 507 -33.86 24.34 -32.07
C ASP A 507 -33.42 22.90 -31.71
N PRO A 508 -32.80 22.71 -30.53
CA PRO A 508 -32.30 21.41 -30.05
C PRO A 508 -33.37 20.30 -30.13
N ASP A 509 -32.93 19.14 -30.61
CA ASP A 509 -33.72 17.94 -30.81
C ASP A 509 -34.42 17.48 -29.51
N PRO A 510 -35.77 17.49 -29.44
CA PRO A 510 -36.53 17.07 -28.27
C PRO A 510 -36.75 15.54 -28.16
N ASP A 511 -36.21 14.71 -29.05
CA ASP A 511 -36.62 13.30 -29.16
C ASP A 511 -35.69 12.26 -28.48
N VAL A 512 -34.71 12.66 -27.66
CA VAL A 512 -34.06 11.70 -26.73
C VAL A 512 -34.75 11.77 -25.37
N GLN A 513 -35.88 11.07 -25.26
CA GLN A 513 -36.52 10.80 -23.96
C GLN A 513 -35.89 9.55 -23.34
N ASP A 514 -35.22 9.71 -22.20
CA ASP A 514 -34.97 8.59 -21.31
C ASP A 514 -36.33 8.10 -20.77
N THR A 515 -36.59 6.81 -20.87
CA THR A 515 -37.81 6.16 -20.34
C THR A 515 -37.49 5.15 -19.23
N THR A 516 -36.22 5.09 -18.82
CA THR A 516 -35.75 4.16 -17.78
C THR A 516 -35.95 4.75 -16.40
N VAL A 517 -36.92 4.18 -15.67
CA VAL A 517 -37.21 4.58 -14.30
C VAL A 517 -36.04 4.17 -13.38
N PRO A 518 -35.53 5.06 -12.50
CA PRO A 518 -34.54 4.70 -11.50
C PRO A 518 -35.01 3.53 -10.61
N THR A 519 -34.08 2.73 -10.10
CA THR A 519 -34.38 1.61 -9.20
C THR A 519 -33.67 1.72 -7.86
N VAL A 520 -34.31 1.23 -6.80
CA VAL A 520 -33.70 1.16 -5.48
C VAL A 520 -32.81 -0.07 -5.37
N VAL A 521 -31.50 0.17 -5.26
CA VAL A 521 -30.47 -0.86 -5.12
C VAL A 521 -30.46 -1.47 -3.72
N SER A 522 -30.60 -0.63 -2.68
CA SER A 522 -30.59 -1.11 -1.28
C SER A 522 -31.21 -0.12 -0.29
N VAL A 523 -31.60 -0.64 0.89
CA VAL A 523 -32.08 0.15 2.03
C VAL A 523 -31.36 -0.26 3.32
N SER A 524 -31.18 0.68 4.24
CA SER A 524 -30.63 0.43 5.58
C SER A 524 -31.36 1.27 6.62
N PRO A 525 -31.84 0.72 7.75
CA PRO A 525 -31.88 -0.70 8.09
C PRO A 525 -32.64 -1.54 7.06
N LEU A 526 -32.25 -2.81 6.92
CA LEU A 526 -32.91 -3.74 6.00
C LEU A 526 -34.39 -3.92 6.35
N ALA A 527 -35.21 -4.19 5.34
CA ALA A 527 -36.62 -4.51 5.54
C ALA A 527 -36.81 -5.66 6.54
N ASN A 528 -37.68 -5.44 7.51
CA ASN A 528 -38.02 -6.32 8.63
C ASN A 528 -36.87 -6.57 9.63
N ALA A 529 -35.76 -5.83 9.56
CA ALA A 529 -34.69 -5.91 10.55
C ALA A 529 -35.24 -5.67 11.96
N GLN A 530 -34.78 -6.44 12.94
CA GLN A 530 -35.13 -6.31 14.35
C GLN A 530 -33.89 -5.91 15.15
N GLN A 531 -34.07 -5.37 16.35
CA GLN A 531 -32.97 -4.98 17.24
C GLN A 531 -32.08 -3.88 16.64
N VAL A 532 -32.66 -3.00 15.83
CA VAL A 532 -31.95 -1.85 15.28
C VAL A 532 -31.60 -0.87 16.41
N PRO A 533 -30.37 -0.31 16.44
CA PRO A 533 -29.98 0.67 17.46
C PRO A 533 -30.85 1.92 17.46
N VAL A 534 -31.05 2.50 18.65
CA VAL A 534 -31.88 3.71 18.84
C VAL A 534 -31.30 4.96 18.17
N ASP A 535 -30.01 4.98 17.84
CA ASP A 535 -29.29 6.08 17.19
C ASP A 535 -29.07 5.84 15.67
N THR A 536 -29.76 4.87 15.08
CA THR A 536 -29.62 4.56 13.65
C THR A 536 -30.04 5.73 12.75
N THR A 537 -29.32 5.91 11.63
CA THR A 537 -29.81 6.67 10.46
C THR A 537 -30.51 5.72 9.49
N VAL A 538 -31.42 6.23 8.67
CA VAL A 538 -32.11 5.46 7.61
C VAL A 538 -31.60 5.90 6.24
N ARG A 539 -31.31 4.97 5.34
CA ARG A 539 -30.69 5.22 4.03
C ARG A 539 -31.36 4.44 2.91
N VAL A 540 -31.39 5.04 1.73
CA VAL A 540 -31.84 4.46 0.46
C VAL A 540 -30.80 4.76 -0.60
N THR A 541 -30.44 3.77 -1.41
CA THR A 541 -29.50 3.89 -2.53
C THR A 541 -30.21 3.59 -3.84
N PHE A 542 -30.09 4.50 -4.80
CA PHE A 542 -30.61 4.39 -6.16
C PHE A 542 -29.49 3.96 -7.12
N ASP A 543 -29.86 3.37 -8.26
CA ASP A 543 -28.93 2.96 -9.33
C ASP A 543 -28.48 4.14 -10.22
N GLN A 544 -29.22 5.24 -10.20
CA GLN A 544 -28.91 6.48 -10.92
C GLN A 544 -29.34 7.73 -10.14
N GLU A 545 -29.01 8.90 -10.67
CA GLU A 545 -29.29 10.20 -10.04
C GLU A 545 -30.80 10.44 -9.90
N VAL A 546 -31.25 10.86 -8.72
CA VAL A 546 -32.65 11.23 -8.46
C VAL A 546 -32.79 12.60 -7.80
N TRP A 547 -33.85 13.30 -8.16
CA TRP A 547 -34.26 14.60 -7.63
C TRP A 547 -35.64 14.50 -6.96
N ASP A 548 -35.94 15.50 -6.13
CA ASP A 548 -37.24 15.70 -5.46
C ASP A 548 -37.74 14.56 -4.55
N ALA A 549 -36.88 13.59 -4.24
CA ALA A 549 -37.18 12.46 -3.37
C ALA A 549 -37.68 12.92 -1.98
N ALA A 550 -38.95 12.65 -1.72
CA ALA A 550 -39.58 12.88 -0.43
C ALA A 550 -39.39 11.67 0.49
N PHE A 551 -38.95 11.92 1.71
CA PHE A 551 -38.75 10.88 2.72
C PHE A 551 -39.57 11.14 3.98
N THR A 552 -40.29 10.13 4.46
CA THR A 552 -40.93 10.15 5.77
C THR A 552 -40.63 8.87 6.56
N LEU A 553 -40.28 9.03 7.85
CA LEU A 553 -40.21 7.93 8.80
C LEU A 553 -41.42 8.04 9.74
N LYS A 554 -42.14 6.95 9.95
CA LYS A 554 -43.31 6.89 10.83
C LYS A 554 -43.08 5.91 11.97
N ASP A 555 -43.56 6.25 13.16
CA ASP A 555 -43.56 5.34 14.30
C ASP A 555 -44.71 4.31 14.23
N ASP A 556 -44.80 3.45 15.24
CA ASP A 556 -45.81 2.39 15.39
C ASP A 556 -47.24 2.90 15.53
N THR A 557 -47.43 4.21 15.78
CA THR A 557 -48.74 4.86 15.80
C THR A 557 -49.11 5.49 14.45
N GLY A 558 -48.18 5.46 13.49
CA GLY A 558 -48.29 6.11 12.19
C GLY A 558 -47.91 7.60 12.22
N ALA A 559 -47.42 8.13 13.34
CA ALA A 559 -46.99 9.52 13.47
C ALA A 559 -45.60 9.73 12.83
N PRO A 560 -45.37 10.86 12.13
CA PRO A 560 -44.05 11.14 11.55
C PRO A 560 -43.00 11.39 12.63
N VAL A 561 -41.79 10.88 12.39
CA VAL A 561 -40.60 11.12 13.20
C VAL A 561 -39.87 12.33 12.66
N ASP A 562 -39.59 13.31 13.53
CA ASP A 562 -38.80 14.49 13.15
C ASP A 562 -37.36 14.11 12.80
N GLY A 563 -36.86 14.62 11.68
CA GLY A 563 -35.48 14.42 11.22
C GLY A 563 -35.18 15.18 9.95
N THR A 564 -33.97 14.99 9.41
CA THR A 564 -33.50 15.64 8.17
C THR A 564 -33.12 14.59 7.15
N ALA A 565 -33.69 14.67 5.95
CA ALA A 565 -33.30 13.89 4.79
C ALA A 565 -32.32 14.70 3.93
N VAL A 566 -31.19 14.12 3.56
CA VAL A 566 -30.15 14.79 2.77
C VAL A 566 -29.66 13.83 1.69
N MET A 567 -29.64 14.30 0.44
CA MET A 567 -28.98 13.63 -0.68
C MET A 567 -27.47 13.82 -0.59
N ASP A 568 -26.72 12.82 -1.02
CA ASP A 568 -25.27 12.93 -1.18
C ASP A 568 -24.88 13.76 -2.42
N ALA A 569 -23.59 14.02 -2.59
CA ALA A 569 -23.08 14.90 -3.65
C ALA A 569 -23.32 14.36 -5.07
N THR A 570 -23.64 13.07 -5.20
CA THR A 570 -23.96 12.39 -6.45
C THR A 570 -25.45 12.17 -6.66
N ASN A 571 -26.32 12.64 -5.73
CA ASN A 571 -27.77 12.47 -5.78
C ASN A 571 -28.23 11.01 -5.98
N THR A 572 -27.48 10.04 -5.42
CA THR A 572 -27.78 8.59 -5.52
C THR A 572 -28.04 7.95 -4.15
N ILE A 573 -27.71 8.64 -3.04
CA ILE A 573 -27.96 8.14 -1.69
C ILE A 573 -28.73 9.18 -0.87
N LEU A 574 -29.97 8.82 -0.49
CA LEU A 574 -30.79 9.61 0.43
C LEU A 574 -30.61 9.12 1.86
N THR A 575 -30.13 9.99 2.76
CA THR A 575 -29.95 9.68 4.19
C THR A 575 -30.89 10.49 5.06
N PHE A 576 -31.77 9.82 5.79
CA PHE A 576 -32.61 10.41 6.84
C PHE A 576 -31.96 10.23 8.23
N THR A 577 -31.76 11.35 8.91
CA THR A 577 -31.22 11.39 10.27
C THR A 577 -32.32 11.84 11.23
N PRO A 578 -32.83 10.95 12.13
CA PRO A 578 -33.76 11.34 13.17
C PRO A 578 -33.17 12.42 14.08
N LYS A 579 -33.97 13.44 14.42
CA LYS A 579 -33.55 14.54 15.30
C LYS A 579 -33.36 14.11 16.75
N ALA A 580 -34.05 13.04 17.15
CA ALA A 580 -33.94 12.41 18.47
C ALA A 580 -33.78 10.90 18.30
N ALA A 581 -33.19 10.25 19.30
CA ALA A 581 -33.05 8.80 19.34
C ALA A 581 -34.44 8.12 19.21
N LEU A 582 -34.50 7.06 18.41
CA LEU A 582 -35.69 6.25 18.20
C LEU A 582 -36.09 5.49 19.47
N ARG A 583 -37.39 5.21 19.61
CA ARG A 583 -37.96 4.56 20.78
C ARG A 583 -37.68 3.07 20.77
N ASN A 584 -37.34 2.56 21.94
CA ASN A 584 -37.08 1.15 22.12
C ASN A 584 -38.37 0.32 22.09
N GLY A 585 -38.32 -0.84 21.44
CA GLY A 585 -39.48 -1.72 21.27
C GLY A 585 -40.49 -1.24 20.23
N THR A 586 -40.14 -0.22 19.44
CA THR A 586 -41.01 0.38 18.43
C THR A 586 -40.62 -0.07 17.02
N THR A 587 -41.63 -0.43 16.22
CA THR A 587 -41.46 -0.64 14.77
C THR A 587 -41.64 0.68 14.06
N TYR A 588 -40.68 1.03 13.22
CA TYR A 588 -40.72 2.22 12.38
C TYR A 588 -40.93 1.82 10.91
N THR A 589 -41.65 2.66 10.18
CA THR A 589 -41.94 2.48 8.75
C THR A 589 -41.37 3.66 7.97
N ALA A 590 -40.41 3.39 7.08
CA ALA A 590 -39.85 4.36 6.15
C ALA A 590 -40.65 4.35 4.83
N ASP A 591 -40.87 5.54 4.29
CA ASP A 591 -41.65 5.80 3.07
C ASP A 591 -40.91 6.81 2.21
N VAL A 592 -40.63 6.43 0.96
CA VAL A 592 -39.92 7.22 -0.05
C VAL A 592 -40.86 7.42 -1.23
N ARG A 593 -40.97 8.67 -1.72
CA ARG A 593 -41.83 9.05 -2.85
C ARG A 593 -41.14 10.08 -3.72
N ASP A 594 -41.70 10.29 -4.90
CA ASP A 594 -41.40 11.42 -5.79
C ASP A 594 -39.92 11.50 -6.24
N ALA A 595 -39.15 10.42 -6.04
CA ALA A 595 -37.78 10.33 -6.54
C ALA A 595 -37.84 10.15 -8.05
N GLY A 596 -37.49 11.19 -8.81
CA GLY A 596 -37.50 11.17 -10.28
C GLY A 596 -36.14 11.51 -10.85
N ASP A 597 -35.86 11.09 -12.08
CA ASP A 597 -34.71 11.58 -12.84
C ASP A 597 -35.00 12.95 -13.49
N VAL A 598 -34.05 13.48 -14.26
CA VAL A 598 -34.17 14.76 -14.96
C VAL A 598 -35.15 14.73 -16.14
N TRP A 599 -35.66 13.54 -16.50
CA TRP A 599 -36.67 13.31 -17.54
C TRP A 599 -38.06 12.98 -16.96
N ASP A 600 -38.26 13.21 -15.66
CA ASP A 600 -39.51 12.93 -14.91
C ASP A 600 -39.90 11.44 -14.85
N ASN A 601 -38.96 10.50 -15.02
CA ASN A 601 -39.22 9.09 -14.72
C ASN A 601 -39.17 8.87 -13.21
N VAL A 602 -40.34 8.65 -12.59
CA VAL A 602 -40.48 8.58 -11.13
C VAL A 602 -40.47 7.14 -10.63
N VAL A 603 -39.65 6.86 -9.61
CA VAL A 603 -39.60 5.58 -8.90
C VAL A 603 -40.94 5.31 -8.21
N ASP A 604 -41.45 4.08 -8.34
CA ASP A 604 -42.62 3.64 -7.59
C ASP A 604 -42.41 3.84 -6.08
N PRO A 605 -43.42 4.34 -5.33
CA PRO A 605 -43.31 4.57 -3.90
C PRO A 605 -42.81 3.34 -3.14
N LEU A 606 -41.70 3.51 -2.39
CA LEU A 606 -41.10 2.44 -1.61
C LEU A 606 -41.44 2.61 -0.13
N THR A 607 -42.01 1.56 0.47
CA THR A 607 -42.28 1.50 1.90
C THR A 607 -41.68 0.24 2.51
N TRP A 608 -40.95 0.37 3.62
CA TRP A 608 -40.47 -0.78 4.40
C TRP A 608 -40.47 -0.47 5.90
N SER A 609 -40.42 -1.51 6.72
CA SER A 609 -40.42 -1.37 8.18
C SER A 609 -39.22 -2.04 8.84
N PHE A 610 -38.81 -1.57 10.02
CA PHE A 610 -37.79 -2.16 10.86
C PHE A 610 -38.13 -1.95 12.36
N GLY A 611 -37.71 -2.88 13.22
CA GLY A 611 -37.93 -2.86 14.66
C GLY A 611 -36.70 -2.39 15.45
N VAL A 612 -36.88 -1.35 16.27
CA VAL A 612 -35.89 -0.89 17.25
C VAL A 612 -36.12 -1.70 18.53
N GLY A 613 -35.11 -2.44 18.99
CA GLY A 613 -35.33 -3.54 19.94
C GLY A 613 -35.34 -3.13 21.40
N ALA A 614 -36.45 -3.34 22.13
CA ALA A 614 -36.52 -3.23 23.59
C ALA A 614 -35.49 -4.18 24.24
N GLY A 615 -34.33 -3.64 24.60
CA GLY A 615 -33.26 -4.42 25.20
C GLY A 615 -33.75 -5.03 26.52
N THR A 616 -33.91 -6.34 26.57
CA THR A 616 -33.68 -7.02 27.86
C THR A 616 -32.24 -6.75 28.24
N SER A 617 -31.99 -6.52 29.54
CA SER A 617 -30.63 -6.43 30.02
C SER A 617 -29.88 -7.68 29.53
N PRO A 618 -28.71 -7.50 28.89
CA PRO A 618 -27.99 -8.63 28.35
C PRO A 618 -27.71 -9.60 29.49
N ALA A 619 -27.94 -10.90 29.26
CA ALA A 619 -27.77 -11.95 30.26
C ALA A 619 -26.35 -11.94 30.86
N ALA A 620 -25.39 -11.39 30.13
CA ALA A 620 -24.06 -11.00 30.58
C ALA A 620 -23.53 -9.89 29.66
N ARG A 621 -22.62 -9.05 30.13
CA ARG A 621 -21.97 -8.02 29.32
C ARG A 621 -20.48 -8.01 29.58
N TRP A 622 -19.71 -8.49 28.61
CA TRP A 622 -18.25 -8.44 28.65
C TRP A 622 -17.76 -7.24 27.84
N THR A 623 -17.03 -6.36 28.51
CA THR A 623 -16.46 -5.13 27.92
C THR A 623 -15.11 -5.37 27.27
N PHE A 624 -14.46 -6.48 27.61
CA PHE A 624 -13.15 -6.89 27.09
C PHE A 624 -12.04 -5.85 27.33
N ASP A 625 -12.11 -5.14 28.45
CA ASP A 625 -11.22 -4.04 28.80
C ASP A 625 -10.25 -4.37 29.95
N GLU A 626 -10.25 -5.61 30.45
CA GLU A 626 -9.49 -6.05 31.63
C GLU A 626 -7.97 -6.06 31.42
N GLY A 627 -7.52 -6.20 30.16
CA GLY A 627 -6.15 -5.96 29.73
C GLY A 627 -5.10 -6.99 30.19
N THR A 628 -5.41 -7.85 31.15
CA THR A 628 -4.55 -8.95 31.62
C THR A 628 -5.38 -10.09 32.24
N GLY A 629 -4.79 -11.27 32.39
CA GLY A 629 -5.45 -12.43 33.01
C GLY A 629 -6.30 -13.24 32.02
N ARG A 630 -7.15 -14.14 32.53
CA ARG A 630 -7.93 -15.08 31.68
C ARG A 630 -9.43 -14.95 31.84
N THR A 631 -9.89 -13.88 32.47
CA THR A 631 -11.31 -13.69 32.79
C THR A 631 -11.75 -12.37 32.17
N ALA A 632 -12.72 -12.45 31.26
CA ALA A 632 -13.51 -11.28 30.87
C ALA A 632 -14.68 -11.21 31.86
N ALA A 633 -14.73 -10.15 32.65
CA ALA A 633 -15.68 -9.99 33.72
C ALA A 633 -17.05 -9.57 33.17
N ASP A 634 -18.11 -10.12 33.75
CA ASP A 634 -19.47 -9.70 33.42
C ASP A 634 -19.81 -8.37 34.13
N SER A 635 -19.73 -7.29 33.35
CA SER A 635 -20.08 -5.94 33.79
C SER A 635 -21.58 -5.73 34.03
N SER A 636 -22.43 -6.72 33.71
CA SER A 636 -23.89 -6.62 33.90
C SER A 636 -24.36 -6.96 35.32
N SER A 637 -23.45 -7.29 36.25
CA SER A 637 -23.71 -7.67 37.66
C SER A 637 -24.46 -9.00 37.87
N HIS A 638 -24.62 -9.82 36.83
CA HIS A 638 -25.25 -11.14 36.90
C HIS A 638 -24.26 -12.29 37.16
N GLY A 639 -22.96 -11.99 37.22
CA GLY A 639 -21.92 -12.94 37.64
C GLY A 639 -21.55 -14.00 36.60
N HIS A 640 -21.81 -13.72 35.33
CA HIS A 640 -21.52 -14.62 34.22
C HIS A 640 -20.15 -14.34 33.60
N ASP A 641 -19.07 -14.41 34.37
CA ASP A 641 -17.71 -14.16 33.83
C ASP A 641 -17.34 -15.17 32.74
N ALA A 642 -16.70 -14.71 31.66
CA ALA A 642 -16.21 -15.55 30.57
C ALA A 642 -14.73 -15.89 30.78
N THR A 643 -14.36 -17.14 30.51
CA THR A 643 -12.96 -17.60 30.59
C THR A 643 -12.33 -17.59 29.20
N LEU A 644 -11.20 -16.90 29.04
CA LEU A 644 -10.41 -16.89 27.82
C LEU A 644 -9.61 -18.20 27.66
N THR A 645 -9.62 -18.76 26.47
CA THR A 645 -8.83 -19.95 26.08
C THR A 645 -7.42 -19.54 25.63
N ASP A 646 -6.50 -20.51 25.46
CA ASP A 646 -5.07 -20.20 25.17
C ASP A 646 -4.81 -19.54 23.81
N THR A 647 -5.86 -19.46 22.98
CA THR A 647 -5.81 -18.84 21.66
C THR A 647 -6.25 -17.38 21.68
N ALA A 648 -6.57 -16.83 22.85
CA ALA A 648 -7.02 -15.47 23.04
C ALA A 648 -6.05 -14.71 23.96
N ASP A 649 -5.65 -13.51 23.56
CA ASP A 649 -4.80 -12.63 24.36
C ASP A 649 -5.39 -11.21 24.43
N TRP A 650 -4.98 -10.44 25.43
CA TRP A 650 -5.37 -9.04 25.54
C TRP A 650 -4.52 -8.18 24.61
N THR A 651 -5.15 -7.27 23.90
CA THR A 651 -4.49 -6.34 22.98
C THR A 651 -5.10 -4.95 23.11
N ALA A 652 -4.44 -3.95 22.54
CA ALA A 652 -5.03 -2.63 22.41
C ALA A 652 -6.21 -2.66 21.40
N GLY A 653 -7.39 -2.24 21.84
CA GLY A 653 -8.57 -2.11 21.00
C GLY A 653 -8.63 -0.76 20.28
N ARG A 654 -9.59 -0.62 19.36
CA ARG A 654 -9.89 0.68 18.71
C ARG A 654 -10.31 1.76 19.71
N SER A 655 -10.80 1.37 20.88
CA SER A 655 -11.05 2.19 22.07
C SER A 655 -10.79 1.35 23.32
N GLY A 656 -9.76 1.66 24.11
CA GLY A 656 -9.39 0.90 25.30
C GLY A 656 -8.60 -0.39 25.02
N GLN A 657 -8.77 -1.41 25.87
CA GLN A 657 -8.26 -2.76 25.62
C GLN A 657 -9.29 -3.60 24.85
N ALA A 658 -8.86 -4.73 24.29
CA ALA A 658 -9.69 -5.70 23.58
C ALA A 658 -9.12 -7.11 23.74
N VAL A 659 -9.89 -8.13 23.36
CA VAL A 659 -9.39 -9.50 23.19
C VAL A 659 -9.12 -9.75 21.71
N THR A 660 -7.96 -10.34 21.41
CA THR A 660 -7.59 -10.78 20.06
C THR A 660 -7.47 -12.29 19.97
N ASN A 661 -7.80 -12.83 18.80
CA ASN A 661 -7.56 -14.22 18.42
C ASN A 661 -6.32 -14.36 17.51
N VAL A 662 -5.34 -13.46 17.61
CA VAL A 662 -4.13 -13.46 16.76
C VAL A 662 -2.88 -14.08 17.46
N PRO A 663 -2.87 -15.37 17.84
CA PRO A 663 -1.63 -16.09 18.13
C PRO A 663 -0.78 -16.41 16.88
N SER A 664 -1.35 -16.33 15.66
CA SER A 664 -0.76 -16.87 14.43
C SER A 664 0.50 -16.14 13.96
N ALA A 665 0.53 -14.81 13.98
CA ALA A 665 1.69 -14.04 13.46
C ALA A 665 2.96 -14.27 14.30
N GLN A 666 2.83 -14.32 15.63
CA GLN A 666 3.96 -14.58 16.53
C GLN A 666 4.39 -16.05 16.52
N ALA A 667 3.43 -16.99 16.46
CA ALA A 667 3.71 -18.42 16.35
C ALA A 667 4.39 -18.78 15.03
N ARG A 668 3.93 -18.20 13.91
CA ARG A 668 4.58 -18.30 12.59
C ARG A 668 6.00 -17.75 12.63
N ALA A 669 6.21 -16.57 13.20
CA ALA A 669 7.54 -15.98 13.32
C ALA A 669 8.48 -16.82 14.21
N ALA A 670 7.98 -17.43 15.29
CA ALA A 670 8.77 -18.32 16.13
C ALA A 670 9.13 -19.63 15.41
N ALA A 671 8.15 -20.30 14.79
CA ALA A 671 8.36 -21.53 14.04
C ALA A 671 9.29 -21.33 12.83
N SER A 672 9.20 -20.20 12.14
CA SER A 672 10.08 -19.85 11.02
C SER A 672 11.53 -19.63 11.46
N ARG A 673 11.76 -18.99 12.62
CA ARG A 673 13.11 -18.88 13.20
C ARG A 673 13.68 -20.26 13.55
N GLU A 674 12.88 -21.13 14.14
CA GLU A 674 13.29 -22.48 14.52
C GLU A 674 13.55 -23.36 13.28
N ALA A 675 12.73 -23.23 12.24
CA ALA A 675 12.88 -23.96 10.99
C ALA A 675 14.19 -23.59 10.26
N VAL A 676 14.55 -22.30 10.25
CA VAL A 676 15.83 -21.81 9.74
C VAL A 676 17.00 -22.34 10.57
N GLN A 677 16.91 -22.28 11.91
CA GLN A 677 17.96 -22.76 12.80
C GLN A 677 18.23 -24.26 12.65
N GLN A 678 17.18 -25.05 12.44
CA GLN A 678 17.27 -26.50 12.36
C GLN A 678 17.40 -27.03 10.92
N ALA A 679 17.32 -26.13 9.92
CA ALA A 679 17.30 -26.45 8.50
C ALA A 679 16.25 -27.52 8.12
N LYS A 680 15.11 -27.53 8.80
CA LYS A 680 14.00 -28.45 8.59
C LYS A 680 12.68 -27.75 8.89
N GLU A 681 11.58 -28.32 8.41
CA GLU A 681 10.27 -27.78 8.70
C GLU A 681 9.88 -27.93 10.19
N VAL A 682 9.15 -26.95 10.71
CA VAL A 682 8.69 -26.88 12.11
C VAL A 682 7.18 -26.64 12.13
N GLU A 683 6.43 -27.48 12.84
CA GLU A 683 4.97 -27.34 13.00
C GLU A 683 4.65 -26.00 13.69
N VAL A 684 3.60 -25.32 13.22
CA VAL A 684 3.05 -24.10 13.82
C VAL A 684 1.87 -24.52 14.70
N PRO A 685 2.03 -24.75 16.02
CA PRO A 685 1.01 -25.43 16.81
C PRO A 685 -0.27 -24.59 16.96
N ALA A 686 -0.12 -23.27 16.95
CA ALA A 686 -1.21 -22.30 16.99
C ALA A 686 -2.10 -22.30 15.74
N GLU A 687 -1.63 -22.89 14.63
CA GLU A 687 -2.36 -22.99 13.36
C GLU A 687 -2.70 -24.44 12.98
N THR A 688 -2.35 -25.37 13.87
CA THR A 688 -2.69 -26.77 13.70
C THR A 688 -4.10 -27.03 14.23
N THR A 689 -4.91 -27.72 13.43
CA THR A 689 -6.29 -28.10 13.70
C THR A 689 -6.46 -29.62 13.63
N GLU A 690 -7.65 -30.14 13.92
CA GLU A 690 -7.94 -31.59 13.82
C GLU A 690 -7.75 -32.14 12.39
N THR A 691 -7.95 -31.30 11.37
CA THR A 691 -7.94 -31.65 9.94
C THR A 691 -6.82 -30.97 9.14
N GLY A 692 -6.01 -30.12 9.76
CA GLY A 692 -5.01 -29.32 9.06
C GLY A 692 -3.75 -29.13 9.89
N ILE A 693 -2.58 -29.37 9.31
CA ILE A 693 -1.28 -29.16 9.95
C ILE A 693 -0.51 -28.12 9.16
N THR A 694 -0.11 -27.03 9.82
CA THR A 694 0.71 -25.97 9.19
C THR A 694 2.15 -26.10 9.65
N TYR A 695 3.08 -26.10 8.70
CA TYR A 695 4.52 -26.12 8.93
C TYR A 695 5.16 -24.83 8.42
N ALA A 696 6.06 -24.24 9.20
CA ALA A 696 7.05 -23.29 8.70
C ALA A 696 8.17 -24.07 8.00
N LEU A 697 8.51 -23.68 6.77
CA LEU A 697 9.56 -24.36 5.99
C LEU A 697 10.94 -23.85 6.38
N ALA A 698 11.97 -24.64 6.05
CA ALA A 698 13.37 -24.38 6.40
C ALA A 698 13.93 -23.07 5.80
N ASP A 699 13.24 -22.46 4.84
CA ASP A 699 13.58 -21.17 4.25
C ASP A 699 13.18 -19.97 5.13
N GLY A 700 12.43 -20.21 6.22
CA GLY A 700 11.97 -19.19 7.17
C GLY A 700 10.96 -18.20 6.62
N ARG A 701 10.45 -18.44 5.40
CA ARG A 701 9.60 -17.49 4.67
C ARG A 701 8.33 -18.16 4.13
N SER A 702 8.38 -19.46 3.89
CA SER A 702 7.29 -20.22 3.31
C SER A 702 6.62 -21.11 4.37
N TYR A 703 5.32 -21.36 4.18
CA TYR A 703 4.56 -22.28 5.02
C TYR A 703 3.89 -23.33 4.15
N ARG A 704 3.70 -24.53 4.70
CA ARG A 704 2.98 -25.64 4.06
C ARG A 704 1.86 -26.09 4.98
N THR A 705 0.63 -26.04 4.50
CA THR A 705 -0.51 -26.61 5.22
C THR A 705 -0.94 -27.90 4.57
N GLU A 706 -0.88 -28.99 5.31
CA GLU A 706 -1.44 -30.29 4.92
C GLU A 706 -2.89 -30.36 5.40
N ILE A 707 -3.84 -30.65 4.51
CA ILE A 707 -5.27 -30.73 4.81
C ILE A 707 -5.75 -32.17 4.58
N ALA A 708 -6.39 -32.75 5.58
CA ALA A 708 -7.00 -34.08 5.52
C ALA A 708 -8.53 -33.97 5.37
N SER A 709 -9.14 -34.96 4.69
CA SER A 709 -10.59 -35.04 4.52
C SER A 709 -11.38 -35.37 5.80
N GLY A 710 -10.69 -35.60 6.91
CA GLY A 710 -11.27 -35.83 8.23
C GLY A 710 -10.22 -35.70 9.35
N PRO A 711 -10.64 -35.73 10.63
CA PRO A 711 -9.74 -35.56 11.76
C PRO A 711 -8.62 -36.61 11.78
N VAL A 712 -7.36 -36.16 11.80
CA VAL A 712 -6.17 -37.02 11.89
C VAL A 712 -5.47 -36.91 13.24
N ARG A 713 -5.78 -35.86 14.01
CA ARG A 713 -5.29 -35.62 15.38
C ARG A 713 -6.42 -35.17 16.28
N ALA A 714 -6.24 -35.35 17.58
CA ALA A 714 -7.11 -34.85 18.63
C ALA A 714 -6.29 -34.06 19.66
N ARG A 715 -6.90 -33.02 20.23
CA ARG A 715 -6.26 -32.22 21.28
C ARG A 715 -6.40 -32.94 22.62
N GLN A 716 -5.28 -33.22 23.30
CA GLN A 716 -5.23 -33.76 24.65
C GLN A 716 -4.41 -32.83 25.53
N GLY A 717 -5.09 -32.05 26.39
CA GLY A 717 -4.46 -30.93 27.08
C GLY A 717 -3.93 -29.89 26.09
N ASP A 718 -2.66 -29.50 26.25
CA ASP A 718 -2.01 -28.50 25.39
C ASP A 718 -1.34 -29.10 24.14
N SER A 719 -1.47 -30.42 23.92
CA SER A 719 -0.76 -31.13 22.85
C SER A 719 -1.70 -31.79 21.85
N TRP A 720 -1.32 -31.75 20.58
CA TRP A 720 -1.96 -32.51 19.51
C TRP A 720 -1.42 -33.93 19.45
N VAL A 721 -2.28 -34.93 19.60
CA VAL A 721 -1.91 -36.36 19.47
C VAL A 721 -2.62 -36.99 18.27
N PRO A 722 -2.04 -37.99 17.59
CA PRO A 722 -2.74 -38.73 16.53
C PRO A 722 -4.04 -39.35 17.04
N ILE A 723 -5.03 -39.48 16.16
CA ILE A 723 -6.25 -40.23 16.45
C ILE A 723 -5.88 -41.69 16.75
N ASP A 724 -6.26 -42.18 17.94
CA ASP A 724 -6.02 -43.54 18.40
C ASP A 724 -7.35 -44.17 18.81
N THR A 725 -7.87 -44.99 17.91
CA THR A 725 -9.15 -45.68 18.09
C THR A 725 -9.06 -46.91 18.99
N SER A 726 -7.87 -47.25 19.52
CA SER A 726 -7.73 -48.40 20.43
C SER A 726 -8.53 -48.18 21.72
N LEU A 727 -9.26 -49.21 22.14
CA LEU A 727 -10.18 -49.12 23.26
C LEU A 727 -9.46 -49.37 24.58
N VAL A 728 -9.72 -48.50 25.54
CA VAL A 728 -9.27 -48.61 26.93
C VAL A 728 -10.48 -48.50 27.86
N GLU A 729 -10.47 -49.26 28.96
CA GLU A 729 -11.52 -49.17 29.97
C GLU A 729 -11.32 -47.90 30.82
N ARG A 730 -12.31 -47.00 30.82
CA ARG A 730 -12.37 -45.77 31.61
C ARG A 730 -13.77 -45.66 32.21
N ASN A 731 -13.87 -45.51 33.53
CA ASN A 731 -15.15 -45.36 34.25
C ASN A 731 -16.17 -46.48 33.95
N GLY A 732 -15.69 -47.73 33.81
CA GLY A 732 -16.53 -48.90 33.52
C GLY A 732 -17.08 -48.97 32.10
N MET A 733 -16.60 -48.11 31.19
CA MET A 733 -16.90 -48.13 29.76
C MET A 733 -15.60 -48.28 28.95
N LEU A 734 -15.69 -48.85 27.75
CA LEU A 734 -14.59 -48.90 26.81
C LEU A 734 -14.65 -47.67 25.91
N GLN A 735 -13.56 -46.91 25.84
CA GLN A 735 -13.47 -45.68 25.06
C GLN A 735 -12.20 -45.67 24.21
N PRO A 736 -12.22 -45.05 23.02
CA PRO A 736 -11.00 -44.77 22.26
C PRO A 736 -9.97 -44.00 23.09
N LYS A 737 -8.68 -44.29 22.89
CA LYS A 737 -7.59 -43.59 23.58
C LYS A 737 -7.49 -42.11 23.18
N ALA A 738 -7.70 -41.79 21.90
CA ALA A 738 -7.73 -40.43 21.37
C ALA A 738 -8.73 -40.32 20.19
N LEU A 739 -9.75 -39.47 20.35
CA LEU A 739 -10.76 -39.17 19.32
C LEU A 739 -10.94 -37.65 19.21
N SER A 740 -11.40 -37.15 18.06
CA SER A 740 -11.73 -35.72 17.87
C SER A 740 -12.66 -35.22 18.98
N ALA A 741 -12.46 -33.98 19.41
CA ALA A 741 -13.27 -33.35 20.45
C ALA A 741 -14.75 -33.22 20.05
N GLN A 742 -15.05 -33.33 18.76
CA GLN A 742 -16.40 -33.20 18.22
C GLN A 742 -17.26 -34.45 18.43
N VAL A 743 -16.65 -35.59 18.79
CA VAL A 743 -17.35 -36.88 18.92
C VAL A 743 -16.90 -37.62 20.17
N HIS A 744 -17.86 -38.11 20.94
CA HIS A 744 -17.64 -39.01 22.06
C HIS A 744 -18.23 -40.38 21.75
N VAL A 745 -17.39 -41.42 21.79
CA VAL A 745 -17.82 -42.81 21.64
C VAL A 745 -17.49 -43.59 22.91
N ALA A 746 -18.48 -44.33 23.41
CA ALA A 746 -18.31 -45.23 24.53
C ALA A 746 -19.04 -46.55 24.28
N PHE A 747 -18.40 -47.66 24.64
CA PHE A 747 -18.97 -49.00 24.59
C PHE A 747 -19.13 -49.56 26.00
N SER A 748 -20.22 -50.29 26.24
CA SER A 748 -20.44 -50.92 27.55
C SER A 748 -19.48 -52.09 27.78
N THR A 749 -19.04 -52.29 29.02
CA THR A 749 -18.31 -53.50 29.45
C THR A 749 -19.23 -54.71 29.68
N GLY A 750 -20.55 -54.62 29.44
CA GLY A 750 -21.52 -55.70 29.68
C GLY A 750 -22.83 -55.23 30.32
N GLY A 751 -23.80 -56.13 30.47
CA GLY A 751 -25.07 -55.86 31.16
C GLY A 751 -26.21 -55.35 30.26
N THR A 752 -27.19 -54.67 30.86
CA THR A 752 -28.45 -54.22 30.23
C THR A 752 -28.42 -52.76 29.73
N ARG A 753 -27.30 -52.05 29.91
CA ARG A 753 -27.10 -50.69 29.42
C ARG A 753 -26.90 -50.67 27.89
N PRO A 754 -27.12 -49.53 27.19
CA PRO A 754 -26.76 -49.40 25.78
C PRO A 754 -25.32 -49.86 25.54
N PHE A 755 -25.12 -50.73 24.55
CA PHE A 755 -23.82 -51.36 24.33
C PHE A 755 -22.86 -50.49 23.53
N ALA A 756 -23.38 -49.51 22.80
CA ALA A 756 -22.65 -48.43 22.15
C ALA A 756 -23.42 -47.12 22.32
N LYS A 757 -22.71 -46.06 22.67
CA LYS A 757 -23.23 -44.69 22.72
C LYS A 757 -22.28 -43.79 21.94
N MET A 758 -22.84 -42.95 21.08
CA MET A 758 -22.16 -41.86 20.41
C MET A 758 -22.85 -40.55 20.76
N ALA A 759 -22.08 -39.51 21.06
CA ALA A 759 -22.57 -38.16 21.22
C ALA A 759 -21.70 -37.20 20.41
N THR A 760 -22.31 -36.23 19.76
CA THR A 760 -21.63 -35.16 19.03
C THR A 760 -21.62 -33.88 19.86
N ALA A 761 -20.69 -32.98 19.57
CA ALA A 761 -20.54 -31.72 20.30
C ALA A 761 -21.77 -30.79 20.24
N ASP A 762 -22.61 -30.93 19.22
CA ASP A 762 -23.90 -30.22 19.08
C ASP A 762 -25.03 -30.76 19.98
N GLY A 763 -24.71 -31.70 20.88
CA GLY A 763 -25.63 -32.27 21.85
C GLY A 763 -26.51 -33.41 21.32
N ARG A 764 -26.40 -33.78 20.04
CA ARG A 764 -27.08 -34.97 19.50
C ARG A 764 -26.44 -36.24 20.03
N SER A 765 -27.25 -37.24 20.37
CA SER A 765 -26.73 -38.53 20.83
C SER A 765 -27.53 -39.70 20.26
N TYR A 766 -26.80 -40.78 19.98
CA TYR A 766 -27.33 -42.05 19.50
C TYR A 766 -26.84 -43.16 20.42
N ALA A 767 -27.74 -44.07 20.79
CA ALA A 767 -27.43 -45.19 21.65
C ALA A 767 -28.03 -46.47 21.10
N LEU A 768 -27.21 -47.51 20.94
CA LEU A 768 -27.63 -48.83 20.50
C LEU A 768 -27.85 -49.73 21.71
N ARG A 769 -29.01 -50.37 21.77
CA ARG A 769 -29.38 -51.30 22.84
C ARG A 769 -29.52 -52.71 22.29
N TRP A 770 -29.25 -53.69 23.14
CA TRP A 770 -29.52 -55.08 22.85
C TRP A 770 -30.72 -55.55 23.69
N PRO A 771 -31.60 -56.42 23.16
CA PRO A 771 -32.80 -56.86 23.89
C PRO A 771 -32.51 -57.61 25.20
N THR A 772 -31.33 -58.22 25.32
CA THR A 772 -30.90 -59.01 26.48
C THR A 772 -29.58 -58.50 27.05
N SER A 773 -29.27 -58.90 28.29
CA SER A 773 -27.99 -58.56 28.94
C SER A 773 -26.81 -59.12 28.16
N LEU A 774 -25.81 -58.28 27.87
CA LEU A 774 -24.64 -58.67 27.10
C LEU A 774 -23.46 -59.12 27.99
N PRO A 775 -22.70 -60.15 27.60
CA PRO A 775 -21.50 -60.58 28.31
C PRO A 775 -20.36 -59.57 28.18
N LYS A 776 -19.36 -59.65 29.07
CA LYS A 776 -18.17 -58.79 29.01
C LYS A 776 -17.41 -59.00 27.68
N PRO A 777 -17.09 -57.94 26.92
CA PRO A 777 -16.37 -58.08 25.66
C PRO A 777 -14.87 -58.30 25.86
N THR A 778 -14.25 -58.99 24.91
CA THR A 778 -12.80 -59.07 24.74
C THR A 778 -12.34 -57.93 23.82
N VAL A 779 -11.34 -57.17 24.23
CA VAL A 779 -10.84 -55.99 23.49
C VAL A 779 -9.54 -56.30 22.77
N LYS A 780 -9.45 -55.94 21.49
CA LYS A 780 -8.21 -55.97 20.71
C LYS A 780 -8.15 -54.75 19.78
N GLY A 781 -7.21 -53.84 20.02
CA GLY A 781 -7.13 -52.58 19.26
C GLY A 781 -8.42 -51.78 19.39
N GLY A 782 -8.97 -51.30 18.27
CA GLY A 782 -10.25 -50.59 18.24
C GLY A 782 -11.50 -51.46 18.25
N ALA A 783 -11.37 -52.78 18.41
CA ALA A 783 -12.49 -53.71 18.36
C ALA A 783 -12.81 -54.33 19.72
N ALA A 784 -14.09 -54.33 20.09
CA ALA A 784 -14.64 -55.07 21.22
C ALA A 784 -15.52 -56.21 20.70
N ARG A 785 -15.11 -57.46 20.94
CA ARG A 785 -15.85 -58.66 20.51
C ARG A 785 -16.54 -59.31 21.69
N ARG A 786 -17.78 -59.74 21.51
CA ARG A 786 -18.53 -60.50 22.51
C ARG A 786 -18.70 -61.94 22.01
N GLY A 787 -18.39 -62.91 22.86
CA GLY A 787 -18.76 -64.31 22.60
C GLY A 787 -20.28 -64.44 22.57
N ARG A 788 -20.78 -65.45 21.85
CA ARG A 788 -22.19 -65.86 21.95
C ARG A 788 -22.53 -66.33 23.35
#